data_AF-A0A8C5QGM2-F1
#
_entry.id   AF-A0A8C5QGM2-F1
#
_cell.length_a   1.000
_cell.length_b   1.000
_cell.length_c   1.000
_cell.angle_alpha   90.00
_cell.angle_beta   90.00
_cell.angle_gamma   90.00
#
_symmetry.space_group_name_H-M   'P 1'
#
loop_
_entity.id
_entity.type
_entity.pdbx_description
1 polymer ?
#
loop_
_entity_poly.entity_id
_entity_poly.type
_entity_poly.pdbx_seq_one_letter_code
_entity_poly.pdbx_strand_id
1 'polypeptide(L)'
;MGDSGLKILSLNVKGLNTPQKRRLLLRELKRSACHIALIQETHFAPPPQFSLRNKAFPVTYMASSPQKKKGVATLIHSSCPFKIHLEVSDPAGRYLMLVGQIASTTLTLFNIYAPNGYDPDFWTEISSLLTTKADGRVIFGGDFNAVPQPSLDRKASGDSSGTPSGYPQDASLESFMLDHSLVDAWRLHHPGDRDFTFFSNPHHSYSRIDLFLVSLSTMPLIPTSSIGDITWSDHAPISMTLSIPSYTPAWSWRLNSSLLHKPEHILELQQQLRDYFLENDSPTLSPTTLWLAHKTVIRGHLIQLGSRLKKQKLASLVSLTKDLSKWETLNKLSPSDALTAQIKTIRTAIRQLLGEDAARSLAWSKRTYFEFANKSHTLLASKLRNQTRSKHITGARDGEGVLHTSPATVNKLFTSYFQTLYNHSPTHVSDSIPLGQSIDRFLSGAPLPRLSPAQRQALRRPPSEEEIAEVIKAFKPHKAPGPDGFSAFYYKTFTQTLSPHLHKFYLSLWEGAPAPADFLRSDIILIPKEGRDPSYPQNNRPISLLNVDYKIFTKILANRLNSFLASIIHPDQVGFIPGRHAFANTRRAVVLMERMTDTQLPSLLISLDAEKAFDRLEWPFLFRLLTTWGFPMSFISTLRSLYDSPTSAVITPGTVPTSFSVGNGTRQGCPLSPLLFALSLEPLLSAIRHSPHITGVTVGGEEYKVSAYADDVLLTLSHPSASIPPLLSLLRDFSAVSGYKVNLEKSVAMPFSLSASICQEIESSSGFRFTRSSLKYLGVWLTPDVNGLHSLNYEAMFKLLGEDLERGREGVSWIGRINCIKMNLLPRLLYLFQALPIWVCPRSLRQLQSQIEGFVWAGGRRRVSKYVLYRPKERGGLGLPHLYKYFQAAQIAQFVMFHLPQHSQRWADLESDLFAPDLPQFYFWLPKEFRPLLRSTCTATLTSLKVWDSVRDKFHLCSCFSPLMPYLRNRAFVPGLSPSAFTAFENIDLQRIKHFRSPGGDWFSFSDLQSKGDLRTFDHFRCLQIRDFLSQHNISRAASQKLTFFESMCDSGRAPKALISTLYSHFSCEDVSWLTPGFIARWEADIGEELEGEEWQDMWENIAKLSICVTLKEQAYKTLYRWYATPVLLSHLQPGTPDVCWKGCGARGTLFHMWWQCPKVRSFWDRIGDLLEEVFQQPVPLDPWAFLLHRSPASLRGPDCKLFHRIVLGARRALAKHWRAGEVPSVEVARAYIAEAHHMDKLFAVIHHSLPSFYKTWSRWEETN
;
A
#
# COMPACT_ATOMS: atom_id res chain seq x y z
N MET A 1 -4.62 -33.78 -17.09
CA MET A 1 -5.89 -33.06 -17.32
C MET A 1 -6.88 -33.66 -16.33
N GLY A 2 -7.49 -32.86 -15.45
CA GLY A 2 -8.32 -33.36 -14.34
C GLY A 2 -9.75 -32.84 -14.44
N ASP A 3 -10.71 -33.68 -14.08
CA ASP A 3 -12.16 -33.47 -14.17
C ASP A 3 -12.62 -32.03 -13.83
N SER A 4 -13.33 -31.43 -14.77
CA SER A 4 -13.84 -30.05 -14.72
C SER A 4 -15.20 -29.97 -14.02
N GLY A 5 -15.27 -30.35 -12.73
CA GLY A 5 -16.52 -30.32 -11.94
C GLY A 5 -16.40 -29.66 -10.57
N LEU A 6 -17.52 -29.20 -10.02
CA LEU A 6 -17.63 -28.56 -8.71
C LEU A 6 -17.68 -29.61 -7.59
N LYS A 7 -16.62 -29.70 -6.81
CA LYS A 7 -16.50 -30.70 -5.73
C LYS A 7 -17.12 -30.25 -4.40
N ILE A 8 -18.12 -30.98 -3.93
CA ILE A 8 -18.79 -30.79 -2.63
C ILE A 8 -18.31 -31.87 -1.67
N LEU A 9 -18.01 -31.50 -0.42
CA LEU A 9 -17.54 -32.41 0.63
C LEU A 9 -18.40 -32.24 1.88
N SER A 10 -18.80 -33.34 2.52
CA SER A 10 -19.43 -33.34 3.84
C SER A 10 -18.53 -34.06 4.86
N LEU A 11 -18.43 -33.53 6.08
CA LEU A 11 -17.62 -34.13 7.14
C LEU A 11 -18.11 -33.71 8.53
N ASN A 12 -18.47 -34.70 9.35
CA ASN A 12 -18.60 -34.54 10.80
C ASN A 12 -17.21 -34.49 11.46
N VAL A 13 -16.95 -33.48 12.30
CA VAL A 13 -15.61 -33.18 12.86
C VAL A 13 -15.50 -33.30 14.38
N LYS A 14 -16.62 -33.56 15.07
CA LYS A 14 -16.69 -33.73 16.53
C LYS A 14 -15.94 -32.63 17.31
N GLY A 15 -16.35 -31.39 17.07
CA GLY A 15 -15.88 -30.18 17.71
C GLY A 15 -14.61 -29.56 17.12
N LEU A 16 -14.65 -28.24 16.90
CA LEU A 16 -13.54 -27.44 16.32
C LEU A 16 -12.95 -26.43 17.30
N ASN A 17 -13.13 -26.63 18.61
CA ASN A 17 -12.71 -25.66 19.62
C ASN A 17 -11.18 -25.49 19.72
N THR A 18 -10.40 -26.49 19.32
CA THR A 18 -8.93 -26.41 19.34
C THR A 18 -8.33 -25.87 18.02
N PRO A 19 -7.28 -25.03 18.07
CA PRO A 19 -6.59 -24.55 16.86
C PRO A 19 -6.02 -25.68 16.00
N GLN A 20 -5.68 -26.82 16.60
CA GLN A 20 -5.12 -27.98 15.89
C GLN A 20 -6.18 -28.66 15.02
N LYS A 21 -7.38 -28.96 15.54
CA LYS A 21 -8.47 -29.56 14.75
C LYS A 21 -8.91 -28.64 13.60
N ARG A 22 -9.01 -27.33 13.84
CA ARG A 22 -9.30 -26.35 12.76
C ARG A 22 -8.28 -26.38 11.62
N ARG A 23 -7.00 -26.60 11.92
CA ARG A 23 -5.96 -26.74 10.89
C ARG A 23 -6.09 -28.05 10.10
N LEU A 24 -6.46 -29.14 10.78
CA LEU A 24 -6.70 -30.43 10.13
C LEU A 24 -7.87 -30.36 9.16
N LEU A 25 -8.98 -29.73 9.56
CA LEU A 25 -10.12 -29.46 8.68
C LEU A 25 -9.71 -28.70 7.41
N LEU A 26 -9.08 -27.52 7.55
CA LEU A 26 -8.71 -26.71 6.39
C LEU A 26 -7.71 -27.43 5.46
N ARG A 27 -6.89 -28.34 6.00
CA ARG A 27 -5.98 -29.17 5.21
C ARG A 27 -6.76 -30.22 4.42
N GLU A 28 -7.74 -30.85 5.04
CA GLU A 28 -8.61 -31.84 4.40
C GLU A 28 -9.35 -31.22 3.21
N LEU A 29 -9.97 -30.06 3.42
CA LEU A 29 -10.65 -29.32 2.35
C LEU A 29 -9.73 -28.97 1.18
N LYS A 30 -8.48 -28.60 1.48
CA LYS A 30 -7.47 -28.28 0.46
C LYS A 30 -7.00 -29.54 -0.29
N ARG A 31 -6.76 -30.64 0.43
CA ARG A 31 -6.35 -31.94 -0.14
C ARG A 31 -7.41 -32.43 -1.12
N SER A 32 -8.67 -32.31 -0.73
CA SER A 32 -9.82 -32.79 -1.51
C SER A 32 -10.21 -31.87 -2.65
N ALA A 33 -9.51 -30.74 -2.88
CA ALA A 33 -9.87 -29.70 -3.86
C ALA A 33 -11.35 -29.26 -3.71
N CYS A 34 -11.79 -29.12 -2.45
CA CYS A 34 -13.18 -28.85 -2.10
C CYS A 34 -13.58 -27.42 -2.48
N HIS A 35 -14.71 -27.29 -3.18
CA HIS A 35 -15.32 -26.02 -3.55
C HIS A 35 -16.39 -25.60 -2.53
N ILE A 36 -17.17 -26.55 -2.03
CA ILE A 36 -18.21 -26.33 -1.01
C ILE A 36 -18.05 -27.41 0.06
N ALA A 37 -17.90 -27.02 1.33
CA ALA A 37 -17.79 -27.94 2.44
C ALA A 37 -18.97 -27.81 3.40
N LEU A 38 -19.62 -28.92 3.72
CA LEU A 38 -20.70 -29.05 4.69
C LEU A 38 -20.12 -29.71 5.95
N ILE A 39 -19.99 -28.95 7.03
CA ILE A 39 -19.33 -29.40 8.26
C ILE A 39 -20.35 -29.56 9.37
N GLN A 40 -20.34 -30.70 10.06
CA GLN A 40 -21.24 -31.01 11.18
C GLN A 40 -20.47 -31.05 12.52
N GLU A 41 -21.19 -30.92 13.64
CA GLU A 41 -20.63 -30.90 15.01
C GLU A 41 -19.48 -29.89 15.23
N THR A 42 -19.67 -28.63 14.87
CA THR A 42 -18.62 -27.60 15.04
C THR A 42 -18.35 -27.22 16.51
N HIS A 43 -19.36 -27.33 17.39
CA HIS A 43 -19.32 -27.05 18.84
C HIS A 43 -18.93 -25.60 19.22
N PHE A 44 -19.16 -24.63 18.34
CA PHE A 44 -19.02 -23.21 18.71
C PHE A 44 -20.25 -22.72 19.46
N ALA A 45 -20.04 -21.90 20.50
CA ALA A 45 -21.13 -21.19 21.17
C ALA A 45 -21.35 -19.82 20.49
N PRO A 46 -22.60 -19.33 20.36
CA PRO A 46 -22.88 -17.98 19.87
C PRO A 46 -22.59 -16.90 20.95
N PRO A 47 -21.96 -15.75 20.60
CA PRO A 47 -21.30 -15.48 19.33
C PRO A 47 -20.00 -16.30 19.20
N PRO A 48 -19.71 -16.87 18.01
CA PRO A 48 -18.56 -17.74 17.83
C PRO A 48 -17.25 -17.00 18.15
N GLN A 49 -16.55 -17.45 19.20
CA GLN A 49 -15.25 -16.90 19.61
C GLN A 49 -14.17 -17.03 18.52
N PHE A 50 -14.39 -17.88 17.51
CA PHE A 50 -13.45 -18.19 16.44
C PHE A 50 -14.17 -18.24 15.09
N SER A 51 -13.54 -17.71 14.04
CA SER A 51 -14.07 -17.75 12.67
C SER A 51 -13.37 -18.82 11.84
N LEU A 52 -14.13 -19.61 11.07
CA LEU A 52 -13.57 -20.51 10.04
C LEU A 52 -13.26 -19.78 8.72
N ARG A 53 -13.66 -18.50 8.60
CA ARG A 53 -13.40 -17.67 7.43
C ARG A 53 -11.90 -17.49 7.24
N ASN A 54 -11.44 -17.76 6.02
CA ASN A 54 -10.04 -17.60 5.64
C ASN A 54 -9.92 -17.19 4.16
N LYS A 55 -8.69 -17.09 3.63
CA LYS A 55 -8.48 -16.65 2.24
C LYS A 55 -9.09 -17.60 1.20
N ALA A 56 -9.06 -18.92 1.46
CA ALA A 56 -9.58 -19.94 0.58
C ALA A 56 -11.10 -20.07 0.73
N PHE A 57 -11.62 -20.01 1.96
CA PHE A 57 -13.05 -20.05 2.27
C PHE A 57 -13.48 -18.72 2.91
N PRO A 58 -13.65 -17.65 2.11
CA PRO A 58 -14.00 -16.32 2.64
C PRO A 58 -15.44 -16.24 3.14
N VAL A 59 -16.30 -17.11 2.60
CA VAL A 59 -17.72 -17.17 2.91
C VAL A 59 -17.95 -18.38 3.81
N THR A 60 -18.50 -18.12 4.98
CA THR A 60 -18.84 -19.14 5.98
C THR A 60 -20.16 -18.75 6.62
N TYR A 61 -21.08 -19.70 6.62
CA TYR A 61 -22.39 -19.66 7.26
C TYR A 61 -22.42 -20.71 8.36
N MET A 62 -23.09 -20.40 9.47
CA MET A 62 -23.07 -21.24 10.67
C MET A 62 -24.40 -21.20 11.38
N ALA A 63 -24.87 -22.38 11.79
CA ALA A 63 -25.92 -22.55 12.78
C ALA A 63 -25.29 -23.17 14.03
N SER A 64 -25.50 -22.58 15.21
CA SER A 64 -24.79 -22.99 16.43
C SER A 64 -25.74 -22.96 17.63
N SER A 65 -25.74 -24.05 18.40
CA SER A 65 -26.52 -24.15 19.63
C SER A 65 -25.89 -23.32 20.76
N PRO A 66 -26.68 -22.78 21.70
CA PRO A 66 -26.16 -22.17 22.94
C PRO A 66 -25.27 -23.14 23.75
N GLN A 67 -25.54 -24.44 23.64
CA GLN A 67 -24.74 -25.48 24.26
C GLN A 67 -23.60 -25.90 23.31
N LYS A 68 -22.36 -26.03 23.83
CA LYS A 68 -21.15 -26.43 23.07
C LYS A 68 -21.14 -27.92 22.65
N LYS A 69 -22.25 -28.42 22.13
CA LYS A 69 -22.47 -29.83 21.77
C LYS A 69 -22.96 -30.03 20.33
N LYS A 70 -23.45 -28.99 19.65
CA LYS A 70 -24.06 -29.08 18.31
C LYS A 70 -23.67 -27.88 17.46
N GLY A 71 -23.82 -27.98 16.15
CA GLY A 71 -23.65 -26.85 15.24
C GLY A 71 -23.14 -27.29 13.87
N VAL A 72 -23.71 -26.71 12.81
CA VAL A 72 -23.32 -26.97 11.42
C VAL A 72 -22.72 -25.72 10.79
N ALA A 73 -21.82 -25.90 9.82
CA ALA A 73 -21.20 -24.81 9.08
C ALA A 73 -21.00 -25.14 7.60
N THR A 74 -21.38 -24.22 6.72
CA THR A 74 -21.14 -24.33 5.27
C THR A 74 -20.04 -23.36 4.84
N LEU A 75 -18.99 -23.89 4.21
CA LEU A 75 -17.81 -23.16 3.75
C LEU A 75 -17.78 -23.13 2.22
N ILE A 76 -17.68 -21.95 1.63
CA ILE A 76 -17.64 -21.78 0.16
C ILE A 76 -16.27 -21.25 -0.26
N HIS A 77 -15.62 -21.97 -1.17
CA HIS A 77 -14.29 -21.64 -1.66
C HIS A 77 -14.32 -20.39 -2.56
N SER A 78 -13.25 -19.58 -2.55
CA SER A 78 -13.18 -18.32 -3.30
C SER A 78 -13.23 -18.49 -4.83
N SER A 79 -12.96 -19.69 -5.34
CA SER A 79 -13.10 -20.01 -6.76
C SER A 79 -14.52 -20.42 -7.16
N CYS A 80 -15.43 -20.61 -6.19
CA CYS A 80 -16.81 -20.95 -6.45
C CYS A 80 -17.66 -19.66 -6.47
N PRO A 81 -18.22 -19.26 -7.63
CA PRO A 81 -19.05 -18.06 -7.74
C PRO A 81 -20.49 -18.34 -7.27
N PHE A 82 -20.66 -18.81 -6.03
CA PHE A 82 -21.96 -19.08 -5.43
C PHE A 82 -22.58 -17.78 -4.91
N LYS A 83 -23.63 -17.29 -5.58
CA LYS A 83 -24.38 -16.10 -5.15
C LYS A 83 -25.55 -16.56 -4.28
N ILE A 84 -25.61 -16.12 -3.03
CA ILE A 84 -26.69 -16.52 -2.12
C ILE A 84 -27.86 -15.57 -2.22
N HIS A 85 -29.05 -16.16 -2.26
CA HIS A 85 -30.34 -15.49 -2.27
C HIS A 85 -31.04 -15.61 -0.91
N LEU A 86 -30.91 -16.76 -0.25
CA LEU A 86 -31.56 -17.04 1.02
C LEU A 86 -30.66 -17.88 1.93
N GLU A 87 -30.63 -17.53 3.21
CA GLU A 87 -30.00 -18.30 4.29
C GLU A 87 -31.06 -18.59 5.35
N VAL A 88 -31.17 -19.86 5.76
CA VAL A 88 -32.02 -20.28 6.88
C VAL A 88 -31.18 -21.14 7.82
N SER A 89 -31.08 -20.70 9.08
CA SER A 89 -30.26 -21.35 10.11
C SER A 89 -31.12 -21.83 11.27
N ASP A 90 -30.89 -23.05 11.73
CA ASP A 90 -31.55 -23.58 12.92
C ASP A 90 -30.93 -23.04 14.24
N PRO A 91 -31.73 -22.46 15.16
CA PRO A 91 -31.27 -22.08 16.51
C PRO A 91 -30.70 -23.25 17.33
N ALA A 92 -31.16 -24.49 17.11
CA ALA A 92 -30.63 -25.67 17.78
C ALA A 92 -29.33 -26.20 17.16
N GLY A 93 -28.88 -25.62 16.05
CA GLY A 93 -27.62 -25.95 15.37
C GLY A 93 -27.60 -27.30 14.66
N ARG A 94 -28.77 -27.82 14.25
CA ARG A 94 -28.97 -29.11 13.56
C ARG A 94 -28.93 -28.98 12.04
N TYR A 95 -29.40 -27.88 11.47
CA TYR A 95 -29.37 -27.68 10.03
C TYR A 95 -29.03 -26.25 9.61
N LEU A 96 -28.58 -26.12 8.36
CA LEU A 96 -28.36 -24.85 7.68
C LEU A 96 -28.70 -25.02 6.20
N MET A 97 -29.66 -24.22 5.72
CA MET A 97 -30.10 -24.20 4.33
C MET A 97 -29.60 -22.93 3.64
N LEU A 98 -28.99 -23.09 2.47
CA LEU A 98 -28.55 -21.99 1.62
C LEU A 98 -29.15 -22.16 0.23
N VAL A 99 -29.92 -21.17 -0.22
CA VAL A 99 -30.38 -21.09 -1.61
C VAL A 99 -29.52 -20.08 -2.34
N GLY A 100 -28.93 -20.50 -3.46
CA GLY A 100 -28.03 -19.67 -4.23
C GLY A 100 -27.93 -20.08 -5.69
N GLN A 101 -27.19 -19.31 -6.47
CA GLN A 101 -27.02 -19.52 -7.90
C GLN A 101 -25.53 -19.62 -8.25
N ILE A 102 -25.18 -20.59 -9.10
CA ILE A 102 -23.88 -20.70 -9.77
C ILE A 102 -24.12 -20.59 -11.27
N ALA A 103 -23.53 -19.59 -11.91
CA ALA A 103 -23.82 -19.24 -13.31
C ALA A 103 -25.34 -19.06 -13.51
N SER A 104 -25.99 -19.89 -14.33
CA SER A 104 -27.44 -19.90 -14.54
C SER A 104 -28.19 -20.93 -13.70
N THR A 105 -27.50 -21.77 -12.91
CA THR A 105 -28.12 -22.87 -12.16
C THR A 105 -28.42 -22.45 -10.72
N THR A 106 -29.69 -22.49 -10.32
CA THR A 106 -30.11 -22.35 -8.92
C THR A 106 -29.92 -23.66 -8.16
N LEU A 107 -29.36 -23.57 -6.96
CA LEU A 107 -29.03 -24.68 -6.06
C LEU A 107 -29.51 -24.37 -4.65
N THR A 108 -30.15 -25.34 -4.01
CA THR A 108 -30.43 -25.35 -2.58
C THR A 108 -29.52 -26.37 -1.90
N LEU A 109 -28.70 -25.89 -0.97
CA LEU A 109 -27.75 -26.70 -0.20
C LEU A 109 -28.23 -26.83 1.24
N PHE A 110 -28.45 -28.07 1.69
CA PHE A 110 -28.74 -28.39 3.08
C PHE A 110 -27.54 -29.06 3.74
N ASN A 111 -27.09 -28.48 4.85
CA ASN A 111 -26.14 -29.09 5.76
C ASN A 111 -26.90 -29.62 6.97
N ILE A 112 -26.92 -30.94 7.16
CA ILE A 112 -27.73 -31.61 8.19
C ILE A 112 -26.86 -32.32 9.23
N TYR A 113 -27.27 -32.21 10.49
CA TYR A 113 -26.87 -33.04 11.61
C TYR A 113 -28.13 -33.54 12.32
N ALA A 114 -28.67 -34.69 11.89
CA ALA A 114 -29.93 -35.23 12.37
C ALA A 114 -29.85 -35.71 13.84
N PRO A 115 -30.97 -35.84 14.56
CA PRO A 115 -31.00 -36.43 15.91
C PRO A 115 -30.72 -37.94 15.90
N ASN A 116 -30.19 -38.48 17.02
CA ASN A 116 -29.77 -39.90 17.14
C ASN A 116 -30.94 -40.87 17.39
N GLY A 117 -32.18 -40.40 17.35
CA GLY A 117 -33.38 -41.18 17.61
C GLY A 117 -34.58 -40.59 16.86
N TYR A 118 -35.69 -41.32 16.86
CA TYR A 118 -36.90 -40.95 16.13
C TYR A 118 -37.43 -39.57 16.56
N ASP A 119 -37.39 -38.61 15.62
CA ASP A 119 -37.83 -37.22 15.81
C ASP A 119 -38.63 -36.77 14.56
N PRO A 120 -39.94 -37.02 14.53
CA PRO A 120 -40.78 -36.71 13.36
C PRO A 120 -40.97 -35.20 13.16
N ASP A 121 -40.88 -34.40 14.23
CA ASP A 121 -41.00 -32.94 14.16
C ASP A 121 -39.84 -32.34 13.36
N PHE A 122 -38.62 -32.86 13.55
CA PHE A 122 -37.44 -32.45 12.78
C PHE A 122 -37.63 -32.65 11.27
N TRP A 123 -38.10 -33.82 10.83
CA TRP A 123 -38.32 -34.11 9.41
C TRP A 123 -39.51 -33.35 8.83
N THR A 124 -40.54 -33.06 9.64
CA THR A 124 -41.68 -32.22 9.25
C THR A 124 -41.25 -30.78 9.02
N GLU A 125 -40.37 -30.24 9.88
CA GLU A 125 -39.79 -28.90 9.71
C GLU A 125 -38.94 -28.80 8.42
N ILE A 126 -38.07 -29.78 8.17
CA ILE A 126 -37.27 -29.81 6.92
C ILE A 126 -38.17 -29.92 5.69
N SER A 127 -39.24 -30.73 5.75
CA SER A 127 -40.23 -30.84 4.67
C SER A 127 -40.94 -29.51 4.41
N SER A 128 -41.33 -28.78 5.46
CA SER A 128 -41.90 -27.43 5.33
C SER A 128 -40.93 -26.46 4.66
N LEU A 129 -39.65 -26.49 5.01
CA LEU A 129 -38.62 -25.65 4.39
C LEU A 129 -38.41 -25.98 2.91
N LEU A 130 -38.45 -27.27 2.55
CA LEU A 130 -38.40 -27.69 1.16
C LEU A 130 -39.56 -27.13 0.34
N THR A 131 -40.79 -27.22 0.84
CA THR A 131 -41.98 -26.74 0.12
C THR A 131 -42.05 -25.21 0.06
N THR A 132 -41.61 -24.51 1.11
CA THR A 132 -41.82 -23.06 1.23
C THR A 132 -40.65 -22.20 0.78
N LYS A 133 -39.41 -22.73 0.82
CA LYS A 133 -38.19 -21.91 0.67
C LYS A 133 -37.13 -22.49 -0.25
N ALA A 134 -37.13 -23.80 -0.57
CA ALA A 134 -36.16 -24.36 -1.49
C ALA A 134 -36.47 -23.93 -2.93
N ASP A 135 -35.42 -23.72 -3.72
CA ASP A 135 -35.52 -23.40 -5.15
C ASP A 135 -34.40 -24.08 -5.94
N GLY A 136 -34.67 -24.39 -7.20
CA GLY A 136 -33.75 -25.09 -8.09
C GLY A 136 -33.44 -26.52 -7.66
N ARG A 137 -32.18 -26.95 -7.85
CA ARG A 137 -31.77 -28.33 -7.53
C ARG A 137 -31.38 -28.44 -6.06
N VAL A 138 -31.98 -29.40 -5.36
CA VAL A 138 -31.78 -29.61 -3.92
C VAL A 138 -30.68 -30.65 -3.68
N ILE A 139 -29.73 -30.33 -2.83
CA ILE A 139 -28.65 -31.21 -2.39
C ILE A 139 -28.58 -31.17 -0.86
N PHE A 140 -28.81 -32.32 -0.24
CA PHE A 140 -28.56 -32.55 1.17
C PHE A 140 -27.21 -33.21 1.34
N GLY A 141 -26.43 -32.76 2.32
CA GLY A 141 -25.23 -33.46 2.77
C GLY A 141 -25.01 -33.28 4.26
N GLY A 142 -24.65 -34.37 4.93
CA GLY A 142 -24.50 -34.31 6.38
C GLY A 142 -24.49 -35.66 7.04
N ASP A 143 -24.57 -35.62 8.37
CA ASP A 143 -24.69 -36.77 9.24
C ASP A 143 -26.17 -36.97 9.58
N PHE A 144 -26.74 -38.06 9.08
CA PHE A 144 -28.16 -38.38 9.20
C PHE A 144 -28.47 -39.24 10.42
N ASN A 145 -27.44 -39.72 11.15
CA ASN A 145 -27.59 -40.64 12.30
C ASN A 145 -28.50 -41.87 12.04
N ALA A 146 -28.75 -42.21 10.78
CA ALA A 146 -29.60 -43.30 10.34
C ALA A 146 -28.86 -44.13 9.28
N VAL A 147 -29.14 -45.43 9.29
CA VAL A 147 -28.49 -46.41 8.39
C VAL A 147 -29.50 -46.85 7.32
N PRO A 148 -29.38 -46.39 6.06
CA PRO A 148 -30.39 -46.64 5.03
C PRO A 148 -30.59 -48.13 4.71
N GLN A 149 -29.50 -48.88 4.55
CA GLN A 149 -29.55 -50.31 4.26
C GLN A 149 -28.69 -51.12 5.24
N PRO A 150 -29.23 -51.55 6.39
CA PRO A 150 -28.46 -52.19 7.46
C PRO A 150 -27.62 -53.41 7.04
N SER A 151 -28.07 -54.16 6.02
CA SER A 151 -27.35 -55.33 5.50
C SER A 151 -26.02 -54.97 4.81
N LEU A 152 -25.95 -53.82 4.16
CA LEU A 152 -24.76 -53.34 3.44
C LEU A 152 -23.99 -52.27 4.22
N ASP A 153 -24.72 -51.38 4.90
CA ASP A 153 -24.23 -50.15 5.52
C ASP A 153 -23.81 -50.30 6.99
N ARG A 154 -23.81 -51.53 7.54
CA ARG A 154 -23.35 -51.83 8.91
C ARG A 154 -22.48 -53.07 8.98
N LYS A 155 -21.51 -53.08 9.91
CA LYS A 155 -20.70 -54.25 10.28
C LYS A 155 -20.48 -54.30 11.80
N ALA A 156 -20.93 -55.37 12.44
CA ALA A 156 -20.73 -55.65 13.87
C ALA A 156 -19.46 -56.49 14.12
N SER A 157 -18.89 -56.40 15.33
CA SER A 157 -17.74 -57.20 15.76
C SER A 157 -18.19 -58.36 16.65
N GLY A 158 -18.02 -59.60 16.18
CA GLY A 158 -18.16 -60.83 16.97
C GLY A 158 -19.41 -61.67 16.67
N ASP A 159 -19.20 -62.98 16.49
CA ASP A 159 -20.24 -64.00 16.30
C ASP A 159 -21.30 -63.95 17.40
N SER A 160 -22.53 -63.63 17.03
CA SER A 160 -23.73 -64.20 17.64
C SER A 160 -24.88 -64.12 16.65
N SER A 161 -25.51 -65.28 16.45
CA SER A 161 -26.66 -65.59 15.62
C SER A 161 -27.97 -64.95 16.13
N GLY A 162 -27.94 -63.64 16.40
CA GLY A 162 -29.11 -62.86 16.80
C GLY A 162 -29.40 -61.77 15.77
N THR A 163 -30.66 -61.62 15.38
CA THR A 163 -31.17 -60.47 14.65
C THR A 163 -30.64 -59.15 15.26
N PRO A 164 -30.20 -58.18 14.45
CA PRO A 164 -29.60 -56.93 14.94
C PRO A 164 -30.68 -56.04 15.56
N SER A 165 -31.10 -56.36 16.79
CA SER A 165 -31.97 -55.52 17.60
C SER A 165 -31.12 -54.44 18.28
N GLY A 166 -31.41 -53.16 17.99
CA GLY A 166 -30.85 -52.04 18.76
C GLY A 166 -30.63 -50.72 18.02
N TYR A 167 -30.76 -50.67 16.70
CA TYR A 167 -30.92 -49.39 15.98
C TYR A 167 -32.22 -49.46 15.20
N PRO A 168 -33.19 -48.56 15.43
CA PRO A 168 -34.37 -48.51 14.58
C PRO A 168 -33.93 -48.29 13.13
N GLN A 169 -34.48 -49.06 12.18
CA GLN A 169 -34.67 -48.53 10.83
C GLN A 169 -35.43 -47.23 11.05
N ASP A 170 -34.79 -46.09 10.81
CA ASP A 170 -35.48 -44.83 10.96
C ASP A 170 -36.41 -44.68 9.75
N ALA A 171 -37.58 -45.32 9.83
CA ALA A 171 -38.62 -45.29 8.80
C ALA A 171 -38.99 -43.84 8.40
N SER A 172 -38.67 -42.87 9.27
CA SER A 172 -38.80 -41.44 9.00
C SER A 172 -37.88 -40.95 7.88
N LEU A 173 -36.62 -41.39 7.80
CA LEU A 173 -35.69 -40.98 6.74
C LEU A 173 -36.07 -41.62 5.40
N GLU A 174 -36.47 -42.89 5.42
CA GLU A 174 -36.92 -43.59 4.22
C GLU A 174 -38.22 -42.99 3.67
N SER A 175 -39.19 -42.69 4.54
CA SER A 175 -40.41 -41.94 4.17
C SER A 175 -40.05 -40.55 3.63
N PHE A 176 -39.18 -39.80 4.31
CA PHE A 176 -38.76 -38.47 3.85
C PHE A 176 -38.09 -38.52 2.47
N MET A 177 -37.23 -39.51 2.22
CA MET A 177 -36.61 -39.71 0.91
C MET A 177 -37.65 -40.03 -0.16
N LEU A 178 -38.63 -40.86 0.15
CA LEU A 178 -39.72 -41.23 -0.76
C LEU A 178 -40.63 -40.02 -1.07
N ASP A 179 -41.07 -39.30 -0.04
CA ASP A 179 -41.99 -38.17 -0.11
C ASP A 179 -41.42 -37.00 -0.93
N HIS A 180 -40.09 -36.80 -0.89
CA HIS A 180 -39.40 -35.73 -1.62
C HIS A 180 -38.63 -36.23 -2.86
N SER A 181 -38.82 -37.49 -3.27
CA SER A 181 -38.13 -38.09 -4.43
C SER A 181 -36.60 -37.93 -4.40
N LEU A 182 -36.01 -38.09 -3.21
CA LEU A 182 -34.58 -37.99 -2.97
C LEU A 182 -33.94 -39.37 -3.00
N VAL A 183 -32.74 -39.43 -3.58
CA VAL A 183 -31.93 -40.64 -3.68
C VAL A 183 -30.53 -40.41 -3.11
N ASP A 184 -29.95 -41.47 -2.57
CA ASP A 184 -28.57 -41.46 -2.07
C ASP A 184 -27.58 -41.55 -3.24
N ALA A 185 -26.84 -40.47 -3.46
CA ALA A 185 -25.92 -40.35 -4.57
C ALA A 185 -24.77 -41.38 -4.53
N TRP A 186 -24.30 -41.79 -3.35
CA TRP A 186 -23.21 -42.76 -3.25
C TRP A 186 -23.70 -44.19 -3.53
N ARG A 187 -24.84 -44.57 -2.93
CA ARG A 187 -25.41 -45.92 -3.11
C ARG A 187 -25.87 -46.17 -4.55
N LEU A 188 -26.34 -45.15 -5.27
CA LEU A 188 -26.64 -45.28 -6.70
C LEU A 188 -25.40 -45.52 -7.56
N HIS A 189 -24.27 -44.89 -7.24
CA HIS A 189 -22.99 -45.16 -7.91
C HIS A 189 -22.37 -46.50 -7.51
N HIS A 190 -22.67 -47.00 -6.30
CA HIS A 190 -22.11 -48.23 -5.73
C HIS A 190 -23.21 -49.15 -5.16
N PRO A 191 -24.03 -49.81 -6.00
CA PRO A 191 -25.19 -50.56 -5.53
C PRO A 191 -24.86 -51.73 -4.61
N GLY A 192 -23.73 -52.41 -4.84
CA GLY A 192 -23.32 -53.61 -4.09
C GLY A 192 -22.14 -53.43 -3.13
N ASP A 193 -21.47 -52.27 -3.15
CA ASP A 193 -20.22 -52.11 -2.37
C ASP A 193 -20.51 -51.84 -0.89
N ARG A 194 -19.58 -52.28 -0.03
CA ARG A 194 -19.61 -52.04 1.42
C ARG A 194 -18.44 -51.15 1.82
N ASP A 195 -18.76 -49.93 2.21
CA ASP A 195 -17.81 -48.96 2.77
C ASP A 195 -18.55 -48.11 3.83
N PHE A 196 -17.82 -47.55 4.79
CA PHE A 196 -18.40 -47.01 6.02
C PHE A 196 -17.91 -45.60 6.32
N THR A 197 -18.79 -44.76 6.85
CA THR A 197 -18.46 -43.37 7.17
C THR A 197 -18.15 -43.12 8.64
N PHE A 198 -18.55 -44.01 9.55
CA PHE A 198 -18.36 -43.83 10.99
C PHE A 198 -17.86 -45.10 11.68
N PHE A 199 -16.98 -44.93 12.68
CA PHE A 199 -16.54 -45.99 13.58
C PHE A 199 -16.94 -45.69 15.04
N SER A 200 -17.73 -46.58 15.64
CA SER A 200 -18.14 -46.48 17.03
C SER A 200 -17.14 -47.16 17.96
N ASN A 201 -16.36 -46.36 18.71
CA ASN A 201 -15.43 -46.88 19.72
C ASN A 201 -16.11 -47.75 20.80
N PRO A 202 -17.25 -47.34 21.40
CA PRO A 202 -17.91 -48.14 22.44
C PRO A 202 -18.49 -49.47 21.96
N HIS A 203 -18.91 -49.55 20.69
CA HIS A 203 -19.60 -50.72 20.13
C HIS A 203 -18.74 -51.52 19.15
N HIS A 204 -17.50 -51.09 18.90
CA HIS A 204 -16.58 -51.66 17.91
C HIS A 204 -17.20 -51.95 16.54
N SER A 205 -18.20 -51.15 16.13
CA SER A 205 -18.98 -51.35 14.91
C SER A 205 -18.74 -50.23 13.89
N TYR A 206 -18.82 -50.57 12.62
CA TYR A 206 -18.80 -49.60 11.51
C TYR A 206 -20.21 -49.38 10.96
N SER A 207 -20.53 -48.12 10.62
CA SER A 207 -21.81 -47.75 10.00
C SER A 207 -21.65 -46.64 8.96
N ARG A 208 -22.51 -46.62 7.94
CA ARG A 208 -22.63 -45.53 6.97
C ARG A 208 -23.83 -44.65 7.29
N ILE A 209 -23.57 -43.52 7.95
CA ILE A 209 -24.59 -42.57 8.44
C ILE A 209 -24.44 -41.16 7.85
N ASP A 210 -23.26 -40.83 7.33
CA ASP A 210 -23.05 -39.63 6.51
C ASP A 210 -23.49 -39.89 5.05
N LEU A 211 -24.42 -39.07 4.53
CA LEU A 211 -25.05 -39.26 3.22
C LEU A 211 -25.07 -37.98 2.37
N PHE A 212 -25.13 -38.14 1.05
CA PHE A 212 -25.56 -37.09 0.11
C PHE A 212 -26.89 -37.49 -0.52
N LEU A 213 -27.98 -36.77 -0.20
CA LEU A 213 -29.29 -37.00 -0.81
C LEU A 213 -29.56 -35.92 -1.85
N VAL A 214 -29.97 -36.34 -3.04
CA VAL A 214 -30.24 -35.45 -4.19
C VAL A 214 -31.51 -35.89 -4.90
N SER A 215 -32.16 -34.99 -5.64
CA SER A 215 -33.26 -35.41 -6.50
C SER A 215 -32.77 -36.35 -7.61
N LEU A 216 -33.61 -37.29 -8.05
CA LEU A 216 -33.27 -38.19 -9.15
C LEU A 216 -32.86 -37.44 -10.44
N SER A 217 -33.48 -36.27 -10.68
CA SER A 217 -33.15 -35.36 -11.80
C SER A 217 -31.75 -34.71 -11.71
N THR A 218 -31.12 -34.72 -10.54
CA THR A 218 -29.78 -34.15 -10.31
C THR A 218 -28.67 -35.19 -10.50
N MET A 219 -28.99 -36.49 -10.43
CA MET A 219 -28.01 -37.58 -10.55
C MET A 219 -27.18 -37.57 -11.84
N PRO A 220 -27.71 -37.28 -13.05
CA PRO A 220 -26.92 -37.24 -14.28
C PRO A 220 -25.80 -36.18 -14.27
N LEU A 221 -25.90 -35.19 -13.38
CA LEU A 221 -24.90 -34.13 -13.22
C LEU A 221 -23.80 -34.50 -12.21
N ILE A 222 -23.88 -35.66 -11.56
CA ILE A 222 -22.94 -36.11 -10.53
C ILE A 222 -22.12 -37.27 -11.11
N PRO A 223 -21.03 -37.00 -11.86
CA PRO A 223 -20.20 -38.06 -12.44
C PRO A 223 -19.49 -38.93 -11.40
N THR A 224 -19.21 -38.41 -10.20
CA THR A 224 -18.49 -39.15 -9.15
C THR A 224 -19.00 -38.84 -7.76
N SER A 225 -19.10 -39.88 -6.93
CA SER A 225 -19.34 -39.82 -5.49
C SER A 225 -18.36 -40.79 -4.79
N SER A 226 -17.82 -40.44 -3.63
CA SER A 226 -16.78 -41.25 -2.95
C SER A 226 -16.78 -41.04 -1.43
N ILE A 227 -16.34 -42.07 -0.70
CA ILE A 227 -16.06 -42.05 0.74
C ILE A 227 -14.53 -42.03 0.91
N GLY A 228 -14.02 -41.19 1.81
CA GLY A 228 -12.60 -41.07 2.11
C GLY A 228 -12.18 -41.84 3.37
N ASP A 229 -10.91 -41.75 3.75
CA ASP A 229 -10.41 -42.41 4.96
C ASP A 229 -10.72 -41.62 6.26
N ILE A 230 -11.05 -42.36 7.32
CA ILE A 230 -11.11 -41.83 8.70
C ILE A 230 -9.68 -41.47 9.15
N THR A 231 -9.34 -40.18 9.14
CA THR A 231 -7.96 -39.71 9.37
C THR A 231 -7.77 -39.02 10.72
N TRP A 232 -8.63 -38.06 11.07
CA TRP A 232 -8.50 -37.26 12.29
C TRP A 232 -9.82 -36.98 13.01
N SER A 233 -10.93 -37.24 12.33
CA SER A 233 -12.26 -37.36 12.92
C SER A 233 -12.57 -38.84 13.15
N ASP A 234 -13.62 -39.16 13.89
CA ASP A 234 -14.24 -40.48 13.93
C ASP A 234 -15.16 -40.76 12.73
N HIS A 235 -15.36 -39.75 11.88
CA HIS A 235 -16.03 -39.87 10.59
C HIS A 235 -15.06 -39.74 9.40
N ALA A 236 -15.40 -40.45 8.32
CA ALA A 236 -14.80 -40.31 7.01
C ALA A 236 -15.45 -39.16 6.24
N PRO A 237 -14.69 -38.36 5.48
CA PRO A 237 -15.29 -37.37 4.60
C PRO A 237 -15.99 -38.04 3.43
N ILE A 238 -17.21 -37.62 3.11
CA ILE A 238 -17.89 -37.99 1.87
C ILE A 238 -17.77 -36.85 0.86
N SER A 239 -17.62 -37.16 -0.43
CA SER A 239 -17.52 -36.14 -1.47
C SER A 239 -18.18 -36.52 -2.77
N MET A 240 -18.78 -35.53 -3.44
CA MET A 240 -19.37 -35.66 -4.78
C MET A 240 -18.85 -34.55 -5.69
N THR A 241 -18.74 -34.84 -6.99
CA THR A 241 -18.41 -33.85 -8.02
C THR A 241 -19.66 -33.53 -8.82
N LEU A 242 -20.03 -32.25 -8.91
CA LEU A 242 -21.18 -31.76 -9.66
C LEU A 242 -20.71 -31.07 -10.96
N SER A 243 -21.08 -31.60 -12.11
CA SER A 243 -20.78 -31.04 -13.43
C SER A 243 -21.76 -29.92 -13.79
N ILE A 244 -21.24 -28.70 -13.94
CA ILE A 244 -22.03 -27.52 -14.36
C ILE A 244 -21.55 -27.12 -15.76
N PRO A 245 -22.39 -27.18 -16.82
CA PRO A 245 -22.01 -27.05 -18.25
C PRO A 245 -21.36 -25.73 -18.73
N SER A 246 -20.84 -24.85 -17.86
CA SER A 246 -20.40 -23.50 -18.25
C SER A 246 -19.15 -22.97 -17.52
N TYR A 247 -18.43 -23.80 -16.75
CA TYR A 247 -17.31 -23.35 -15.92
C TYR A 247 -16.00 -24.07 -16.29
N THR A 248 -15.11 -23.39 -17.03
CA THR A 248 -13.70 -23.79 -17.20
C THR A 248 -12.78 -22.66 -16.73
N PRO A 249 -12.02 -22.83 -15.63
CA PRO A 249 -11.09 -21.80 -15.18
C PRO A 249 -9.84 -21.79 -16.08
N ALA A 250 -9.62 -20.68 -16.79
CA ALA A 250 -8.37 -20.42 -17.50
C ALA A 250 -7.32 -19.82 -16.57
N TRP A 251 -6.09 -20.37 -16.59
CA TRP A 251 -4.96 -19.85 -15.81
C TRP A 251 -3.85 -19.33 -16.72
N SER A 252 -3.51 -18.05 -16.60
CA SER A 252 -2.24 -17.51 -17.14
C SER A 252 -1.09 -17.97 -16.25
N TRP A 253 -0.01 -18.50 -16.84
CA TRP A 253 1.19 -18.84 -16.07
C TRP A 253 1.81 -17.60 -15.42
N ARG A 254 2.28 -17.74 -14.18
CA ARG A 254 3.05 -16.72 -13.48
C ARG A 254 4.18 -17.40 -12.73
N LEU A 255 5.36 -16.78 -12.74
CA LEU A 255 6.49 -17.27 -11.99
C LEU A 255 6.15 -17.32 -10.50
N ASN A 256 6.23 -18.51 -9.92
CA ASN A 256 6.24 -18.66 -8.47
C ASN A 256 7.60 -18.18 -7.95
N SER A 257 7.65 -16.94 -7.45
CA SER A 257 8.86 -16.35 -6.90
C SER A 257 9.53 -17.22 -5.84
N SER A 258 8.79 -18.10 -5.12
CA SER A 258 9.35 -18.99 -4.09
C SER A 258 10.46 -19.91 -4.62
N LEU A 259 10.46 -20.21 -5.92
CA LEU A 259 11.49 -21.05 -6.54
C LEU A 259 12.86 -20.37 -6.50
N LEU A 260 12.90 -19.03 -6.53
CA LEU A 260 14.12 -18.21 -6.56
C LEU A 260 14.59 -17.76 -5.16
N HIS A 261 14.15 -18.41 -4.08
CA HIS A 261 14.64 -18.10 -2.72
C HIS A 261 15.77 -19.02 -2.27
N LYS A 262 15.87 -20.19 -2.89
CA LYS A 262 16.81 -21.24 -2.52
C LYS A 262 18.10 -21.08 -3.34
N PRO A 263 19.28 -20.94 -2.71
CA PRO A 263 20.54 -20.78 -3.44
C PRO A 263 20.80 -21.89 -4.45
N GLU A 264 20.45 -23.14 -4.12
CA GLU A 264 20.64 -24.28 -5.02
C GLU A 264 19.85 -24.14 -6.33
N HIS A 265 18.60 -23.66 -6.26
CA HIS A 265 17.78 -23.44 -7.45
C HIS A 265 18.26 -22.24 -8.26
N ILE A 266 18.78 -21.20 -7.59
CA ILE A 266 19.34 -20.02 -8.27
C ILE A 266 20.56 -20.46 -9.07
N LEU A 267 21.46 -21.24 -8.48
CA LEU A 267 22.66 -21.76 -9.16
C LEU A 267 22.28 -22.67 -10.34
N GLU A 268 21.32 -23.60 -10.16
CA GLU A 268 20.78 -24.46 -11.23
C GLU A 268 20.28 -23.60 -12.40
N LEU A 269 19.40 -22.63 -12.13
CA LEU A 269 18.83 -21.76 -13.17
C LEU A 269 19.87 -20.82 -13.80
N GLN A 270 20.84 -20.34 -13.02
CA GLN A 270 21.90 -19.48 -13.52
C GLN A 270 22.82 -20.25 -14.47
N GLN A 271 23.11 -21.53 -14.18
CA GLN A 271 23.83 -22.41 -15.09
C GLN A 271 23.03 -22.62 -16.37
N GLN A 272 21.75 -22.98 -16.27
CA GLN A 272 20.89 -23.15 -17.46
C GLN A 272 20.81 -21.89 -18.34
N LEU A 273 20.75 -20.70 -17.73
CA LEU A 273 20.80 -19.44 -18.47
C LEU A 273 22.14 -19.25 -19.18
N ARG A 274 23.27 -19.54 -18.51
CA ARG A 274 24.60 -19.47 -19.12
C ARG A 274 24.75 -20.44 -20.28
N ASP A 275 24.36 -21.70 -20.09
CA ASP A 275 24.44 -22.74 -21.11
C ASP A 275 23.60 -22.35 -22.33
N TYR A 276 22.35 -21.91 -22.10
CA TYR A 276 21.48 -21.43 -23.17
C TYR A 276 22.14 -20.32 -23.99
N PHE A 277 22.64 -19.26 -23.35
CA PHE A 277 23.23 -18.15 -24.10
C PHE A 277 24.57 -18.54 -24.74
N LEU A 278 25.38 -19.39 -24.10
CA LEU A 278 26.64 -19.86 -24.68
C LEU A 278 26.41 -20.70 -25.94
N GLU A 279 25.39 -21.56 -25.95
CA GLU A 279 25.08 -22.45 -27.07
C GLU A 279 24.34 -21.74 -28.22
N ASN A 280 23.57 -20.70 -27.92
CA ASN A 280 22.63 -20.10 -28.87
C ASN A 280 22.99 -18.67 -29.33
N ASP A 281 23.90 -17.96 -28.64
CA ASP A 281 24.36 -16.62 -29.03
C ASP A 281 25.35 -16.70 -30.19
N SER A 282 24.81 -16.95 -31.39
CA SER A 282 25.55 -17.00 -32.65
C SER A 282 25.35 -15.70 -33.46
N PRO A 283 26.33 -15.31 -34.31
CA PRO A 283 26.16 -14.17 -35.23
C PRO A 283 25.00 -14.33 -36.22
N THR A 284 24.54 -15.56 -36.46
CA THR A 284 23.45 -15.87 -37.40
C THR A 284 22.06 -15.71 -36.79
N LEU A 285 21.94 -15.72 -35.46
CA LEU A 285 20.67 -15.61 -34.76
C LEU A 285 20.41 -14.14 -34.37
N SER A 286 19.21 -13.64 -34.66
CA SER A 286 18.87 -12.27 -34.26
C SER A 286 18.84 -12.13 -32.72
N PRO A 287 19.35 -11.02 -32.15
CA PRO A 287 19.26 -10.78 -30.70
C PRO A 287 17.83 -10.83 -30.16
N THR A 288 16.87 -10.47 -31.01
CA THR A 288 15.43 -10.53 -30.73
C THR A 288 14.95 -11.97 -30.55
N THR A 289 15.28 -12.86 -31.49
CA THR A 289 14.91 -14.27 -31.41
C THR A 289 15.58 -14.95 -30.22
N LEU A 290 16.87 -14.69 -30.02
CA LEU A 290 17.64 -15.18 -28.87
C LEU A 290 16.97 -14.76 -27.55
N TRP A 291 16.58 -13.49 -27.42
CA TRP A 291 15.92 -12.99 -26.23
C TRP A 291 14.51 -13.56 -26.02
N LEU A 292 13.72 -13.79 -27.06
CA LEU A 292 12.38 -14.38 -26.85
C LEU A 292 12.47 -15.88 -26.51
N ALA A 293 13.34 -16.60 -27.22
CA ALA A 293 13.50 -18.04 -27.03
C ALA A 293 14.01 -18.38 -25.62
N HIS A 294 14.95 -17.59 -25.06
CA HIS A 294 15.41 -17.83 -23.68
C HIS A 294 14.25 -17.77 -22.66
N LYS A 295 13.30 -16.84 -22.83
CA LYS A 295 12.15 -16.69 -21.92
C LYS A 295 11.28 -17.94 -21.95
N THR A 296 11.09 -18.53 -23.13
CA THR A 296 10.32 -19.78 -23.29
C THR A 296 11.05 -20.96 -22.67
N VAL A 297 12.36 -21.10 -22.93
CA VAL A 297 13.19 -22.18 -22.39
C VAL A 297 13.23 -22.11 -20.86
N ILE A 298 13.59 -20.96 -20.28
CA ILE A 298 13.69 -20.81 -18.83
C ILE A 298 12.33 -20.96 -18.14
N ARG A 299 11.23 -20.53 -18.79
CA ARG A 299 9.87 -20.80 -18.31
C ARG A 299 9.59 -22.31 -18.25
N GLY A 300 10.01 -23.06 -19.27
CA GLY A 300 9.95 -24.53 -19.29
C GLY A 300 10.69 -25.14 -18.09
N HIS A 301 11.94 -24.74 -17.87
CA HIS A 301 12.73 -25.20 -16.71
C HIS A 301 12.10 -24.83 -15.37
N LEU A 302 11.56 -23.61 -15.23
CA LEU A 302 10.86 -23.17 -14.02
C LEU A 302 9.58 -23.99 -13.74
N ILE A 303 8.83 -24.32 -14.79
CA ILE A 303 7.66 -25.22 -14.70
C ILE A 303 8.10 -26.63 -14.30
N GLN A 304 9.16 -27.14 -14.93
CA GLN A 304 9.73 -28.45 -14.65
C GLN A 304 10.23 -28.54 -13.20
N LEU A 305 10.99 -27.55 -12.73
CA LEU A 305 11.46 -27.44 -11.35
C LEU A 305 10.27 -27.41 -10.37
N GLY A 306 9.26 -26.58 -10.63
CA GLY A 306 8.06 -26.51 -9.81
C GLY A 306 7.31 -27.84 -9.76
N SER A 307 7.20 -28.53 -10.90
CA SER A 307 6.57 -29.85 -11.03
C SER A 307 7.38 -30.93 -10.31
N ARG A 308 8.70 -30.96 -10.48
CA ARG A 308 9.64 -31.87 -9.80
C ARG A 308 9.53 -31.74 -8.28
N LEU A 309 9.60 -30.52 -7.76
CA LEU A 309 9.45 -30.26 -6.32
C LEU A 309 8.08 -30.67 -5.80
N LYS A 310 7.01 -30.43 -6.58
CA LYS A 310 5.66 -30.87 -6.22
C LYS A 310 5.53 -32.40 -6.22
N LYS A 311 6.09 -33.09 -7.22
CA LYS A 311 6.08 -34.56 -7.33
C LYS A 311 6.90 -35.21 -6.22
N GLN A 312 8.13 -34.76 -5.97
CA GLN A 312 8.98 -35.24 -4.87
C GLN A 312 8.25 -35.12 -3.54
N LYS A 313 7.64 -33.95 -3.29
CA LYS A 313 6.86 -33.73 -2.08
C LYS A 313 5.64 -34.65 -1.97
N LEU A 314 4.87 -34.82 -3.06
CA LEU A 314 3.72 -35.71 -3.09
C LEU A 314 4.13 -37.17 -2.89
N ALA A 315 5.22 -37.62 -3.50
CA ALA A 315 5.76 -38.97 -3.35
C ALA A 315 6.19 -39.23 -1.90
N SER A 316 6.92 -38.30 -1.28
CA SER A 316 7.27 -38.40 0.15
C SER A 316 6.03 -38.44 1.04
N LEU A 317 5.01 -37.62 0.74
CA LEU A 317 3.76 -37.65 1.50
C LEU A 317 2.99 -38.96 1.32
N VAL A 318 2.90 -39.49 0.09
CA VAL A 318 2.21 -40.77 -0.19
C VAL A 318 2.94 -41.92 0.51
N SER A 319 4.26 -41.99 0.40
CA SER A 319 5.07 -43.01 1.09
C SER A 319 4.82 -42.97 2.59
N LEU A 320 5.00 -41.80 3.21
CA LEU A 320 4.83 -41.64 4.65
C LEU A 320 3.39 -41.93 5.09
N THR A 321 2.38 -41.63 4.27
CA THR A 321 0.97 -41.93 4.58
C THR A 321 0.68 -43.42 4.45
N LYS A 322 1.27 -44.10 3.46
CA LYS A 322 1.18 -45.56 3.30
C LYS A 322 1.86 -46.27 4.46
N ASP A 323 3.05 -45.80 4.85
CA ASP A 323 3.76 -46.30 6.02
C ASP A 323 2.92 -46.06 7.28
N LEU A 324 2.36 -44.87 7.45
CA LEU A 324 1.47 -44.57 8.58
C LEU A 324 0.28 -45.54 8.63
N SER A 325 -0.40 -45.77 7.51
CA SER A 325 -1.54 -46.70 7.43
C SER A 325 -1.13 -48.14 7.74
N LYS A 326 0.02 -48.60 7.22
CA LYS A 326 0.59 -49.92 7.53
C LYS A 326 0.87 -50.07 9.03
N TRP A 327 1.57 -49.11 9.62
CA TRP A 327 1.94 -49.14 11.04
C TRP A 327 0.73 -48.97 11.96
N GLU A 328 -0.26 -48.15 11.59
CA GLU A 328 -1.52 -48.02 12.33
C GLU A 328 -2.35 -49.31 12.26
N THR A 329 -2.37 -50.01 11.11
CA THR A 329 -3.04 -51.31 10.96
C THR A 329 -2.37 -52.38 11.80
N LEU A 330 -1.02 -52.45 11.80
CA LEU A 330 -0.26 -53.35 12.64
C LEU A 330 -0.46 -53.07 14.13
N ASN A 331 -0.51 -51.79 14.52
CA ASN A 331 -0.76 -51.40 15.91
C ASN A 331 -2.22 -51.64 16.36
N LYS A 332 -3.18 -51.68 15.42
CA LYS A 332 -4.57 -52.11 15.68
C LYS A 332 -4.67 -53.63 15.90
N LEU A 333 -3.79 -54.42 15.28
CA LEU A 333 -3.75 -55.88 15.40
C LEU A 333 -2.98 -56.32 16.65
N SER A 334 -1.84 -55.69 16.95
CA SER A 334 -0.99 -56.01 18.12
C SER A 334 -0.34 -54.72 18.67
N PRO A 335 -0.87 -54.12 19.76
CA PRO A 335 -0.35 -52.87 20.31
C PRO A 335 1.05 -53.01 20.92
N SER A 336 1.96 -52.08 20.62
CA SER A 336 3.33 -52.03 21.20
C SER A 336 3.85 -50.60 21.34
N ASP A 337 4.68 -50.34 22.35
CA ASP A 337 5.33 -49.03 22.57
C ASP A 337 6.30 -48.66 21.44
N ALA A 338 6.98 -49.65 20.85
CA ALA A 338 7.88 -49.45 19.71
C ALA A 338 7.10 -48.98 18.45
N LEU A 339 5.96 -49.62 18.18
CA LEU A 339 5.04 -49.26 17.09
C LEU A 339 4.47 -47.85 17.30
N THR A 340 4.13 -47.51 18.54
CA THR A 340 3.60 -46.18 18.91
C THR A 340 4.65 -45.09 18.70
N ALA A 341 5.93 -45.36 19.00
CA ALA A 341 7.04 -44.46 18.72
C ALA A 341 7.28 -44.26 17.22
N GLN A 342 7.24 -45.32 16.41
CA GLN A 342 7.35 -45.21 14.93
C GLN A 342 6.19 -44.44 14.30
N ILE A 343 4.96 -44.67 14.75
CA ILE A 343 3.79 -43.89 14.35
C ILE A 343 3.98 -42.40 14.69
N LYS A 344 4.52 -42.09 15.88
CA LYS A 344 4.81 -40.71 16.31
C LYS A 344 5.90 -40.06 15.43
N THR A 345 6.95 -40.78 15.06
CA THR A 345 8.02 -40.30 14.18
C THR A 345 7.50 -40.01 12.77
N ILE A 346 6.73 -40.93 12.17
CA ILE A 346 6.11 -40.76 10.85
C ILE A 346 5.12 -39.60 10.87
N ARG A 347 4.27 -39.50 11.90
CA ARG A 347 3.37 -38.35 12.09
C ARG A 347 4.15 -37.04 12.23
N THR A 348 5.34 -37.05 12.84
CA THR A 348 6.20 -35.87 12.99
C THR A 348 6.86 -35.48 11.66
N ALA A 349 7.37 -36.43 10.89
CA ALA A 349 7.90 -36.20 9.54
C ALA A 349 6.81 -35.67 8.58
N ILE A 350 5.62 -36.25 8.62
CA ILE A 350 4.43 -35.74 7.92
C ILE A 350 4.11 -34.31 8.40
N ARG A 351 4.10 -34.07 9.72
CA ARG A 351 3.89 -32.73 10.29
C ARG A 351 4.98 -31.74 9.91
N GLN A 352 6.22 -32.16 9.64
CA GLN A 352 7.31 -31.31 9.19
C GLN A 352 7.15 -30.94 7.71
N LEU A 353 6.91 -31.94 6.83
CA LEU A 353 6.65 -31.71 5.40
C LEU A 353 5.39 -30.86 5.15
N LEU A 354 4.35 -31.08 5.96
CA LEU A 354 3.13 -30.27 5.98
C LEU A 354 3.33 -28.97 6.74
N GLY A 355 4.24 -28.97 7.72
CA GLY A 355 4.66 -27.86 8.54
C GLY A 355 5.44 -26.83 7.76
N GLU A 356 6.12 -27.17 6.67
CA GLU A 356 6.76 -26.23 5.75
C GLU A 356 5.76 -25.52 4.83
N ASP A 357 4.62 -26.14 4.50
CA ASP A 357 3.53 -25.53 3.71
C ASP A 357 2.57 -24.75 4.59
N ALA A 358 2.33 -25.25 5.80
CA ALA A 358 1.68 -24.50 6.86
C ALA A 358 2.59 -23.35 7.28
N ALA A 359 3.90 -23.54 7.47
CA ALA A 359 4.84 -22.44 7.71
C ALA A 359 4.97 -21.56 6.49
N ARG A 360 4.81 -22.00 5.23
CA ARG A 360 4.69 -21.08 4.09
C ARG A 360 3.37 -20.33 4.11
N SER A 361 2.22 -20.98 4.25
CA SER A 361 0.89 -20.36 4.22
C SER A 361 0.63 -19.48 5.46
N LEU A 362 1.14 -19.92 6.61
CA LEU A 362 1.17 -19.24 7.90
C LEU A 362 2.32 -18.24 7.96
N ALA A 363 3.46 -18.43 7.31
CA ALA A 363 4.45 -17.36 7.11
C ALA A 363 3.91 -16.36 6.12
N TRP A 364 3.03 -16.68 5.16
CA TRP A 364 2.30 -15.76 4.29
C TRP A 364 1.11 -15.09 4.99
N SER A 365 0.52 -15.73 6.01
CA SER A 365 -0.52 -15.16 6.87
C SER A 365 0.10 -14.27 7.95
N LYS A 366 1.09 -14.79 8.68
CA LYS A 366 2.01 -14.07 9.57
C LYS A 366 2.88 -13.07 8.81
N ARG A 367 3.12 -13.19 7.50
CA ARG A 367 3.74 -12.16 6.61
C ARG A 367 2.95 -10.88 6.75
N THR A 368 1.62 -11.02 6.65
CA THR A 368 0.66 -9.92 6.84
C THR A 368 0.84 -9.24 8.20
N TYR A 369 1.17 -9.97 9.26
CA TYR A 369 1.41 -9.42 10.60
C TYR A 369 2.86 -9.05 10.89
N PHE A 370 3.85 -9.66 10.24
CA PHE A 370 5.27 -9.56 10.55
C PHE A 370 6.00 -8.60 9.59
N GLU A 371 5.74 -8.68 8.28
CA GLU A 371 6.17 -7.65 7.31
C GLU A 371 5.38 -6.35 7.49
N PHE A 372 4.07 -6.43 7.81
CA PHE A 372 3.19 -5.25 7.85
C PHE A 372 2.77 -4.78 9.23
N ALA A 373 3.31 -5.34 10.34
CA ALA A 373 3.15 -4.73 11.66
C ALA A 373 3.61 -3.26 11.70
N ASN A 374 4.57 -2.89 10.83
CA ASN A 374 5.03 -1.51 10.66
C ASN A 374 4.26 -0.72 9.58
N LYS A 375 3.58 -1.38 8.65
CA LYS A 375 2.90 -0.76 7.51
C LYS A 375 1.40 -0.93 7.67
N SER A 376 0.90 -0.28 8.70
CA SER A 376 -0.51 0.06 8.93
C SER A 376 -1.34 0.20 7.66
N HIS A 377 -0.87 0.95 6.65
CA HIS A 377 -1.61 1.12 5.40
C HIS A 377 -1.90 -0.21 4.71
N THR A 378 -1.05 -1.24 4.78
CA THR A 378 -1.31 -2.51 4.09
C THR A 378 -2.14 -3.47 4.92
N LEU A 379 -2.00 -3.49 6.25
CA LEU A 379 -2.87 -4.30 7.13
C LEU A 379 -4.27 -3.69 7.21
N LEU A 380 -4.37 -2.38 7.42
CA LEU A 380 -5.61 -1.62 7.40
C LEU A 380 -6.20 -1.60 5.99
N ALA A 381 -5.44 -1.34 4.92
CA ALA A 381 -5.99 -1.48 3.57
C ALA A 381 -6.25 -2.94 3.20
N SER A 382 -5.64 -3.95 3.83
CA SER A 382 -6.01 -5.37 3.61
C SER A 382 -7.33 -5.68 4.31
N LYS A 383 -7.52 -5.22 5.56
CA LYS A 383 -8.82 -5.31 6.28
C LYS A 383 -9.91 -4.53 5.55
N LEU A 384 -9.65 -3.29 5.14
CA LEU A 384 -10.55 -2.47 4.32
C LEU A 384 -10.78 -3.14 2.95
N ARG A 385 -9.75 -3.61 2.22
CA ARG A 385 -9.91 -4.35 0.95
C ARG A 385 -10.71 -5.64 1.10
N ASN A 386 -10.59 -6.33 2.23
CA ASN A 386 -11.41 -7.51 2.52
C ASN A 386 -12.89 -7.14 2.75
N GLN A 387 -13.17 -5.96 3.33
CA GLN A 387 -14.53 -5.40 3.36
C GLN A 387 -14.96 -4.83 2.00
N THR A 388 -14.00 -4.41 1.15
CA THR A 388 -14.24 -3.90 -0.22
C THR A 388 -14.25 -5.01 -1.29
N ARG A 389 -14.13 -6.30 -0.91
CA ARG A 389 -14.18 -7.44 -1.84
C ARG A 389 -15.56 -7.63 -2.48
N SER A 390 -16.56 -6.86 -2.05
CA SER A 390 -17.82 -6.62 -2.77
C SER A 390 -17.64 -5.93 -4.13
N LYS A 391 -16.42 -5.51 -4.51
CA LYS A 391 -16.10 -4.87 -5.80
C LYS A 391 -15.51 -5.82 -6.87
N HIS A 392 -15.77 -7.12 -6.81
CA HIS A 392 -15.52 -7.99 -7.95
C HIS A 392 -16.58 -7.74 -9.04
N ILE A 393 -16.17 -7.73 -10.31
CA ILE A 393 -17.11 -7.59 -11.44
C ILE A 393 -17.94 -8.88 -11.47
N THR A 394 -19.15 -8.81 -10.92
CA THR A 394 -20.11 -9.93 -10.85
C THR A 394 -21.00 -10.02 -12.09
N GLY A 395 -20.98 -9.00 -12.94
CA GLY A 395 -21.75 -8.89 -14.17
C GLY A 395 -21.39 -7.64 -14.95
N ALA A 396 -21.87 -7.53 -16.18
CA ALA A 396 -21.67 -6.41 -17.09
C ALA A 396 -23.02 -5.95 -17.64
N ARG A 397 -23.28 -4.65 -17.69
CA ARG A 397 -24.46 -4.11 -18.37
C ARG A 397 -24.16 -3.77 -19.82
N ASP A 398 -25.09 -4.07 -20.72
CA ASP A 398 -25.03 -3.65 -22.13
C ASP A 398 -25.52 -2.19 -22.31
N GLY A 399 -25.59 -1.74 -23.56
CA GLY A 399 -25.99 -0.36 -23.92
C GLY A 399 -27.44 -0.02 -23.55
N GLU A 400 -28.31 -1.01 -23.39
CA GLU A 400 -29.71 -0.86 -22.98
C GLU A 400 -29.87 -0.97 -21.45
N GLY A 401 -28.78 -1.26 -20.74
CA GLY A 401 -28.76 -1.37 -19.29
C GLY A 401 -29.09 -2.76 -18.76
N VAL A 402 -29.24 -3.79 -19.60
CA VAL A 402 -29.53 -5.17 -19.17
C VAL A 402 -28.28 -5.80 -18.57
N LEU A 403 -28.42 -6.43 -17.40
CA LEU A 403 -27.31 -7.02 -16.66
C LEU A 403 -27.03 -8.46 -17.11
N HIS A 404 -25.84 -8.71 -17.65
CA HIS A 404 -25.32 -10.02 -18.02
C HIS A 404 -24.37 -10.54 -16.95
N THR A 405 -24.51 -11.80 -16.53
CA THR A 405 -23.68 -12.42 -15.47
C THR A 405 -22.83 -13.58 -15.97
N SER A 406 -23.04 -14.04 -17.21
CA SER A 406 -22.22 -15.07 -17.83
C SER A 406 -20.77 -14.57 -18.01
N PRO A 407 -19.74 -15.30 -17.51
CA PRO A 407 -18.35 -14.87 -17.61
C PRO A 407 -17.93 -14.54 -19.05
N ALA A 408 -18.33 -15.35 -20.04
CA ALA A 408 -18.00 -15.13 -21.45
C ALA A 408 -18.64 -13.85 -22.00
N THR A 409 -19.92 -13.61 -21.70
CA THR A 409 -20.63 -12.39 -22.13
C THR A 409 -20.08 -11.15 -21.44
N VAL A 410 -19.75 -11.25 -20.15
CA VAL A 410 -19.08 -10.20 -19.39
C VAL A 410 -17.74 -9.85 -20.04
N ASN A 411 -16.88 -10.85 -20.31
CA ASN A 411 -15.61 -10.61 -20.98
C ASN A 411 -15.81 -9.94 -22.35
N LYS A 412 -16.77 -10.41 -23.14
CA LYS A 412 -17.08 -9.84 -24.46
C LYS A 412 -17.48 -8.37 -24.36
N LEU A 413 -18.43 -8.00 -23.48
CA LEU A 413 -18.87 -6.61 -23.30
C LEU A 413 -17.73 -5.69 -22.89
N PHE A 414 -16.90 -6.12 -21.93
CA PHE A 414 -15.74 -5.34 -21.50
C PHE A 414 -14.68 -5.24 -22.62
N THR A 415 -14.37 -6.34 -23.31
CA THR A 415 -13.42 -6.37 -24.42
C THR A 415 -13.87 -5.47 -25.56
N SER A 416 -15.12 -5.57 -26.00
CA SER A 416 -15.69 -4.71 -27.05
C SER A 416 -15.63 -3.23 -26.65
N TYR A 417 -15.99 -2.89 -25.41
CA TYR A 417 -15.91 -1.50 -24.94
C TYR A 417 -14.49 -0.91 -25.01
N PHE A 418 -13.49 -1.64 -24.50
CA PHE A 418 -12.11 -1.17 -24.51
C PHE A 418 -11.50 -1.22 -25.92
N GLN A 419 -11.87 -2.20 -26.74
CA GLN A 419 -11.45 -2.25 -28.14
C GLN A 419 -11.95 -1.02 -28.91
N THR A 420 -13.21 -0.62 -28.74
CA THR A 420 -13.73 0.62 -29.34
C THR A 420 -13.01 1.86 -28.81
N LEU A 421 -12.70 1.91 -27.51
CA LEU A 421 -11.97 3.03 -26.92
C LEU A 421 -10.56 3.20 -27.52
N TYR A 422 -9.84 2.10 -27.69
CA TYR A 422 -8.44 2.08 -28.16
C TYR A 422 -8.29 2.02 -29.70
N ASN A 423 -9.40 2.04 -30.45
CA ASN A 423 -9.39 2.04 -31.92
C ASN A 423 -10.37 3.07 -32.49
N HIS A 424 -10.57 4.17 -31.77
CA HIS A 424 -11.42 5.26 -32.24
C HIS A 424 -10.77 5.98 -33.44
N SER A 425 -11.52 6.19 -34.51
CA SER A 425 -11.06 7.00 -35.66
C SER A 425 -11.29 8.49 -35.39
N PRO A 426 -10.33 9.39 -35.71
CA PRO A 426 -10.53 10.82 -35.51
C PRO A 426 -11.78 11.31 -36.26
N THR A 427 -12.59 12.13 -35.59
CA THR A 427 -13.71 12.83 -36.23
C THR A 427 -13.14 13.87 -37.19
N HIS A 428 -13.16 13.58 -38.48
CA HIS A 428 -12.68 14.48 -39.52
C HIS A 428 -13.52 15.75 -39.55
N VAL A 429 -12.88 16.90 -39.39
CA VAL A 429 -13.48 18.22 -39.64
C VAL A 429 -13.28 18.51 -41.13
N SER A 430 -14.30 18.19 -41.94
CA SER A 430 -14.41 18.43 -43.39
C SER A 430 -13.41 17.71 -44.31
N ASP A 431 -13.92 17.15 -45.41
CA ASP A 431 -13.25 16.26 -46.36
C ASP A 431 -12.16 16.91 -47.26
N SER A 432 -11.62 18.09 -46.92
CA SER A 432 -10.75 18.86 -47.83
C SER A 432 -9.27 18.99 -47.42
N ILE A 433 -8.87 18.71 -46.16
CA ILE A 433 -7.47 18.88 -45.71
C ILE A 433 -6.92 17.58 -45.08
N PRO A 434 -5.78 17.03 -45.56
CA PRO A 434 -5.13 15.88 -44.94
C PRO A 434 -4.77 16.11 -43.46
N LEU A 435 -4.91 15.06 -42.63
CA LEU A 435 -4.63 15.13 -41.18
C LEU A 435 -3.21 15.66 -40.89
N GLY A 436 -2.22 15.25 -41.68
CA GLY A 436 -0.84 15.72 -41.53
C GLY A 436 -0.72 17.25 -41.67
N GLN A 437 -1.37 17.84 -42.67
CA GLN A 437 -1.36 19.29 -42.87
C GLN A 437 -2.13 20.02 -41.76
N SER A 438 -3.21 19.42 -41.27
CA SER A 438 -3.96 19.97 -40.12
C SER A 438 -3.11 19.98 -38.84
N ILE A 439 -2.34 18.92 -38.59
CA ILE A 439 -1.38 18.85 -37.48
C ILE A 439 -0.31 19.94 -37.64
N ASP A 440 0.31 20.05 -38.82
CA ASP A 440 1.38 21.02 -39.07
C ASP A 440 0.87 22.47 -38.95
N ARG A 441 -0.36 22.75 -39.41
CA ARG A 441 -1.03 24.04 -39.23
C ARG A 441 -1.27 24.37 -37.76
N PHE A 442 -1.73 23.41 -36.95
CA PHE A 442 -1.92 23.63 -35.52
C PHE A 442 -0.58 23.86 -34.80
N LEU A 443 0.42 23.03 -35.08
CA LEU A 443 1.74 23.11 -34.43
C LEU A 443 2.52 24.37 -34.81
N SER A 444 2.33 24.92 -36.03
CA SER A 444 2.94 26.18 -36.45
C SER A 444 2.29 27.41 -35.82
N GLY A 445 1.01 27.33 -35.46
CA GLY A 445 0.29 28.40 -34.77
C GLY A 445 0.62 28.55 -33.27
N ALA A 446 1.30 27.57 -32.67
CA ALA A 446 1.70 27.60 -31.26
C ALA A 446 3.23 27.79 -31.14
N PRO A 447 3.71 28.74 -30.33
CA PRO A 447 5.15 28.84 -30.05
C PRO A 447 5.56 27.65 -29.18
N LEU A 448 6.49 26.85 -29.70
CA LEU A 448 6.95 25.61 -29.08
C LEU A 448 8.47 25.61 -28.95
N PRO A 449 9.03 25.20 -27.79
CA PRO A 449 10.47 25.13 -27.61
C PRO A 449 11.08 24.00 -28.43
N ARG A 450 12.33 24.19 -28.89
CA ARG A 450 13.14 23.15 -29.54
C ARG A 450 14.22 22.65 -28.60
N LEU A 451 14.58 21.37 -28.74
CA LEU A 451 15.67 20.79 -27.95
C LEU A 451 17.01 21.45 -28.29
N SER A 452 17.80 21.74 -27.25
CA SER A 452 19.16 22.23 -27.40
C SER A 452 20.08 21.17 -28.05
N PRO A 453 21.22 21.54 -28.65
CA PRO A 453 22.18 20.58 -29.19
C PRO A 453 22.60 19.50 -28.17
N ALA A 454 22.87 19.91 -26.93
CA ALA A 454 23.24 18.99 -25.84
C ALA A 454 22.11 18.01 -25.48
N GLN A 455 20.86 18.48 -25.43
CA GLN A 455 19.69 17.63 -25.16
C GLN A 455 19.47 16.61 -26.29
N ARG A 456 19.60 17.04 -27.54
CA ARG A 456 19.52 16.16 -28.71
C ARG A 456 20.60 15.09 -28.69
N GLN A 457 21.83 15.46 -28.36
CA GLN A 457 22.94 14.50 -28.23
C GLN A 457 22.68 13.49 -27.10
N ALA A 458 22.14 13.94 -25.96
CA ALA A 458 21.81 13.06 -24.85
C ALA A 458 20.77 12.00 -25.24
N LEU A 459 19.74 12.37 -26.01
CA LEU A 459 18.72 11.45 -26.53
C LEU A 459 19.19 10.55 -27.67
N ARG A 460 20.29 10.90 -28.37
CA ARG A 460 20.78 10.16 -29.55
C ARG A 460 21.56 8.89 -29.20
N ARG A 461 22.09 8.79 -27.98
CA ARG A 461 22.91 7.65 -27.54
C ARG A 461 22.08 6.35 -27.45
N PRO A 462 22.58 5.18 -27.85
CA PRO A 462 21.88 3.91 -27.58
C PRO A 462 21.80 3.62 -26.06
N PRO A 463 20.86 2.79 -25.59
CA PRO A 463 20.80 2.33 -24.19
C PRO A 463 22.10 1.61 -23.80
N SER A 464 22.62 1.87 -22.59
CA SER A 464 23.82 1.17 -22.09
C SER A 464 23.48 0.05 -21.10
N GLU A 465 24.43 -0.87 -20.86
CA GLU A 465 24.26 -1.94 -19.88
C GLU A 465 24.14 -1.40 -18.45
N GLU A 466 24.84 -0.31 -18.13
CA GLU A 466 24.77 0.36 -16.82
C GLU A 466 23.36 0.90 -16.57
N GLU A 467 22.74 1.55 -17.57
CA GLU A 467 21.36 2.03 -17.46
C GLU A 467 20.37 0.88 -17.20
N ILE A 468 20.58 -0.27 -17.84
CA ILE A 468 19.76 -1.47 -17.64
C ILE A 468 19.88 -1.97 -16.19
N ALA A 469 21.10 -2.12 -15.69
CA ALA A 469 21.36 -2.60 -14.34
C ALA A 469 20.79 -1.64 -13.27
N GLU A 470 20.95 -0.32 -13.45
CA GLU A 470 20.39 0.70 -12.56
C GLU A 470 18.86 0.64 -12.51
N VAL A 471 18.21 0.49 -13.66
CA VAL A 471 16.75 0.39 -13.76
C VAL A 471 16.24 -0.89 -13.08
N ILE A 472 16.89 -2.03 -13.33
CA ILE A 472 16.55 -3.31 -12.67
C ILE A 472 16.64 -3.15 -11.15
N LYS A 473 17.73 -2.55 -10.66
CA LYS A 473 17.94 -2.30 -9.22
C LYS A 473 16.84 -1.42 -8.62
N ALA A 474 16.37 -0.41 -9.35
CA ALA A 474 15.33 0.51 -8.89
C ALA A 474 13.92 -0.12 -8.77
N PHE A 475 13.62 -1.21 -9.49
CA PHE A 475 12.28 -1.80 -9.46
C PHE A 475 11.92 -2.47 -8.12
N LYS A 476 10.62 -2.50 -7.80
CA LYS A 476 10.12 -3.21 -6.60
C LYS A 476 9.90 -4.69 -6.96
N PRO A 477 10.47 -5.66 -6.21
CA PRO A 477 10.56 -7.06 -6.64
C PRO A 477 9.20 -7.78 -6.75
N HIS A 478 8.23 -7.47 -5.89
CA HIS A 478 6.97 -8.22 -5.77
C HIS A 478 5.76 -7.53 -6.40
N LYS A 479 5.98 -6.76 -7.48
CA LYS A 479 4.88 -6.21 -8.29
C LYS A 479 4.38 -7.25 -9.29
N ALA A 480 3.12 -7.13 -9.70
CA ALA A 480 2.51 -8.05 -10.65
C ALA A 480 3.27 -7.98 -12.00
N PRO A 481 3.61 -9.15 -12.60
CA PRO A 481 4.25 -9.23 -13.92
C PRO A 481 3.23 -8.96 -15.04
N GLY A 482 3.73 -8.85 -16.27
CA GLY A 482 2.89 -8.86 -17.48
C GLY A 482 2.51 -10.28 -17.94
N PRO A 483 1.99 -10.42 -19.16
CA PRO A 483 1.57 -11.69 -19.76
C PRO A 483 2.63 -12.79 -19.76
N ASP A 484 3.92 -12.42 -19.82
CA ASP A 484 5.02 -13.40 -19.82
C ASP A 484 5.22 -14.10 -18.46
N GLY A 485 4.64 -13.55 -17.39
CA GLY A 485 4.70 -14.10 -16.04
C GLY A 485 6.01 -13.83 -15.29
N PHE A 486 7.00 -13.15 -15.88
CA PHE A 486 8.29 -12.84 -15.25
C PHE A 486 8.20 -11.57 -14.40
N SER A 487 8.46 -11.72 -13.10
CA SER A 487 8.44 -10.59 -12.15
C SER A 487 9.78 -9.85 -12.12
N ALA A 488 9.79 -8.60 -11.64
CA ALA A 488 11.03 -7.83 -11.44
C ALA A 488 12.03 -8.54 -10.52
N PHE A 489 11.55 -9.44 -9.66
CA PHE A 489 12.42 -10.27 -8.85
C PHE A 489 13.32 -11.21 -9.67
N TYR A 490 12.83 -11.78 -10.78
CA TYR A 490 13.64 -12.60 -11.69
C TYR A 490 14.82 -11.81 -12.27
N TYR A 491 14.54 -10.62 -12.82
CA TYR A 491 15.57 -9.75 -13.39
C TYR A 491 16.60 -9.29 -12.35
N LYS A 492 16.17 -9.06 -11.10
CA LYS A 492 17.06 -8.72 -9.99
C LYS A 492 17.97 -9.88 -9.57
N THR A 493 17.44 -11.10 -9.56
CA THR A 493 18.22 -12.29 -9.17
C THR A 493 19.30 -12.59 -10.21
N PHE A 494 18.97 -12.48 -11.50
CA PHE A 494 19.86 -12.83 -12.60
C PHE A 494 20.42 -11.61 -13.33
N THR A 495 20.54 -10.46 -12.67
CA THR A 495 20.94 -9.18 -13.31
C THR A 495 22.27 -9.32 -14.07
N GLN A 496 23.29 -9.93 -13.46
CA GLN A 496 24.60 -10.08 -14.08
C GLN A 496 24.55 -10.95 -15.35
N THR A 497 23.74 -12.00 -15.36
CA THR A 497 23.61 -12.89 -16.52
C THR A 497 22.72 -12.30 -17.61
N LEU A 498 21.66 -11.59 -17.25
CA LEU A 498 20.67 -11.08 -18.23
C LEU A 498 21.02 -9.73 -18.83
N SER A 499 21.76 -8.85 -18.14
CA SER A 499 22.02 -7.47 -18.60
C SER A 499 22.76 -7.38 -19.93
N PRO A 500 23.81 -8.18 -20.21
CA PRO A 500 24.50 -8.16 -21.50
C PRO A 500 23.59 -8.54 -22.68
N HIS A 501 22.73 -9.54 -22.50
CA HIS A 501 21.81 -10.00 -23.55
C HIS A 501 20.60 -9.07 -23.72
N LEU A 502 20.12 -8.46 -22.63
CA LEU A 502 19.15 -7.36 -22.69
C LEU A 502 19.71 -6.16 -23.46
N HIS A 503 20.97 -5.82 -23.24
CA HIS A 503 21.65 -4.75 -23.97
C HIS A 503 21.68 -5.04 -25.48
N LYS A 504 22.11 -6.25 -25.90
CA LYS A 504 22.06 -6.67 -27.30
C LYS A 504 20.64 -6.57 -27.90
N PHE A 505 19.63 -7.02 -27.16
CA PHE A 505 18.23 -6.94 -27.58
C PHE A 505 17.73 -5.49 -27.71
N TYR A 506 18.03 -4.62 -26.76
CA TYR A 506 17.63 -3.22 -26.84
C TYR A 506 18.39 -2.42 -27.89
N LEU A 507 19.66 -2.77 -28.13
CA LEU A 507 20.45 -2.18 -29.20
C LEU A 507 19.86 -2.54 -30.57
N SER A 508 19.44 -3.79 -30.80
CA SER A 508 18.80 -4.16 -32.07
C SER A 508 17.49 -3.38 -32.30
N LEU A 509 16.67 -3.19 -31.26
CA LEU A 509 15.48 -2.34 -31.34
C LEU A 509 15.83 -0.87 -31.65
N TRP A 510 16.90 -0.36 -31.03
CA TRP A 510 17.40 1.00 -31.26
C TRP A 510 17.91 1.21 -32.69
N GLU A 511 18.52 0.19 -33.28
CA GLU A 511 19.03 0.16 -34.65
C GLU A 511 17.92 -0.04 -35.71
N GLY A 512 16.67 -0.26 -35.27
CA GLY A 512 15.50 -0.29 -36.14
C GLY A 512 14.85 -1.66 -36.32
N ALA A 513 15.27 -2.68 -35.58
CA ALA A 513 14.56 -3.97 -35.58
C ALA A 513 13.12 -3.79 -35.06
N PRO A 514 12.14 -4.53 -35.63
CA PRO A 514 10.75 -4.47 -35.17
C PRO A 514 10.64 -5.05 -33.75
N ALA A 515 9.85 -4.40 -32.91
CA ALA A 515 9.56 -4.90 -31.58
C ALA A 515 8.65 -6.14 -31.65
N PRO A 516 9.00 -7.24 -30.95
CA PRO A 516 8.17 -8.45 -30.99
C PRO A 516 6.78 -8.27 -30.41
N ALA A 517 5.79 -8.96 -31.00
CA ALA A 517 4.41 -8.95 -30.51
C ALA A 517 4.31 -9.34 -29.02
N ASP A 518 5.04 -10.36 -28.57
CA ASP A 518 5.06 -10.79 -27.16
C ASP A 518 5.66 -9.74 -26.23
N PHE A 519 6.62 -8.95 -26.70
CA PHE A 519 7.21 -7.84 -25.95
C PHE A 519 6.22 -6.67 -25.81
N LEU A 520 5.38 -6.45 -26.82
CA LEU A 520 4.38 -5.39 -26.85
C LEU A 520 3.05 -5.76 -26.17
N ARG A 521 2.79 -7.04 -25.91
CA ARG A 521 1.52 -7.52 -25.33
C ARG A 521 1.29 -7.02 -23.89
N SER A 522 0.04 -6.72 -23.55
CA SER A 522 -0.35 -6.37 -22.18
C SER A 522 -1.66 -7.00 -21.71
N ASP A 523 -1.78 -7.25 -20.41
CA ASP A 523 -3.04 -7.71 -19.79
C ASP A 523 -3.72 -6.55 -19.06
N ILE A 524 -4.95 -6.22 -19.40
CA ILE A 524 -5.73 -5.15 -18.77
C ILE A 524 -6.45 -5.71 -17.54
N ILE A 525 -6.11 -5.19 -16.37
CA ILE A 525 -6.85 -5.41 -15.11
C ILE A 525 -7.74 -4.21 -14.82
N LEU A 526 -8.96 -4.48 -14.40
CA LEU A 526 -9.97 -3.47 -14.12
C LEU A 526 -10.00 -3.12 -12.63
N ILE A 527 -9.91 -1.82 -12.34
CA ILE A 527 -10.07 -1.27 -10.98
C ILE A 527 -11.34 -0.41 -10.95
N PRO A 528 -12.37 -0.77 -10.16
CA PRO A 528 -13.59 0.03 -10.05
C PRO A 528 -13.31 1.45 -9.54
N LYS A 529 -13.94 2.44 -10.16
CA LYS A 529 -13.97 3.83 -9.67
C LYS A 529 -14.76 3.89 -8.37
N GLU A 530 -14.30 4.71 -7.42
CA GLU A 530 -14.96 4.82 -6.11
C GLU A 530 -16.38 5.40 -6.26
N GLY A 531 -17.33 4.82 -5.49
CA GLY A 531 -18.73 5.27 -5.46
C GLY A 531 -19.55 4.96 -6.71
N ARG A 532 -19.03 4.19 -7.68
CA ARG A 532 -19.73 3.86 -8.92
C ARG A 532 -19.96 2.36 -9.06
N ASP A 533 -21.05 2.00 -9.74
CA ASP A 533 -21.41 0.61 -10.03
C ASP A 533 -20.36 -0.02 -10.98
N PRO A 534 -19.63 -1.07 -10.55
CA PRO A 534 -18.60 -1.73 -11.35
C PRO A 534 -19.15 -2.53 -12.53
N SER A 535 -20.47 -2.77 -12.62
CA SER A 535 -21.06 -3.51 -13.75
C SER A 535 -21.03 -2.73 -15.07
N TYR A 536 -20.81 -1.41 -15.03
CA TYR A 536 -20.64 -0.59 -16.23
C TYR A 536 -19.17 -0.52 -16.62
N PRO A 537 -18.79 -0.88 -17.86
CA PRO A 537 -17.40 -0.79 -18.31
C PRO A 537 -16.76 0.59 -18.11
N GLN A 538 -17.49 1.69 -18.37
CA GLN A 538 -17.00 3.06 -18.16
C GLN A 538 -16.65 3.42 -16.71
N ASN A 539 -17.17 2.66 -15.74
CA ASN A 539 -16.94 2.88 -14.31
C ASN A 539 -15.68 2.17 -13.80
N ASN A 540 -14.92 1.53 -14.69
CA ASN A 540 -13.68 0.83 -14.36
C ASN A 540 -12.47 1.53 -14.98
N ARG A 541 -11.35 1.59 -14.24
CA ARG A 541 -10.06 2.07 -14.76
C ARG A 541 -9.27 0.89 -15.35
N PRO A 542 -8.84 0.95 -16.63
CA PRO A 542 -8.01 -0.09 -17.21
C PRO A 542 -6.55 0.09 -16.80
N ILE A 543 -5.94 -0.91 -16.16
CA ILE A 543 -4.51 -0.92 -15.81
C ILE A 543 -3.81 -1.98 -16.66
N SER A 544 -2.88 -1.56 -17.51
CA SER A 544 -2.08 -2.46 -18.34
C SER A 544 -0.94 -3.08 -17.55
N LEU A 545 -1.00 -4.39 -17.34
CA LEU A 545 0.13 -5.17 -16.88
C LEU A 545 1.07 -5.43 -18.05
N LEU A 546 2.12 -4.61 -18.15
CA LEU A 546 3.18 -4.77 -19.15
C LEU A 546 4.29 -5.69 -18.63
N ASN A 547 4.93 -6.42 -19.55
CA ASN A 547 6.11 -7.24 -19.27
C ASN A 547 7.24 -6.39 -18.67
N VAL A 548 8.06 -7.02 -17.84
CA VAL A 548 9.09 -6.30 -17.09
C VAL A 548 10.25 -5.86 -17.99
N ASP A 549 10.65 -6.68 -18.96
CA ASP A 549 11.61 -6.28 -20.00
C ASP A 549 11.13 -5.04 -20.79
N TYR A 550 9.85 -4.94 -21.14
CA TYR A 550 9.29 -3.72 -21.73
C TYR A 550 9.40 -2.51 -20.78
N LYS A 551 9.11 -2.72 -19.49
CA LYS A 551 9.20 -1.67 -18.47
C LYS A 551 10.64 -1.21 -18.24
N ILE A 552 11.63 -2.10 -18.33
CA ILE A 552 13.05 -1.73 -18.22
C ILE A 552 13.39 -0.76 -19.36
N PHE A 553 13.12 -1.15 -20.60
CA PHE A 553 13.42 -0.33 -21.78
C PHE A 553 12.75 1.05 -21.74
N THR A 554 11.43 1.08 -21.51
CA THR A 554 10.68 2.34 -21.43
C THR A 554 11.07 3.20 -20.23
N LYS A 555 11.57 2.61 -19.13
CA LYS A 555 12.10 3.37 -17.99
C LYS A 555 13.43 4.04 -18.31
N ILE A 556 14.30 3.43 -19.12
CA ILE A 556 15.54 4.06 -19.61
C ILE A 556 15.17 5.31 -20.44
N LEU A 557 14.28 5.16 -21.42
CA LEU A 557 13.80 6.28 -22.23
C LEU A 557 13.17 7.39 -21.38
N ALA A 558 12.37 7.02 -20.37
CA ALA A 558 11.75 7.98 -19.46
C ALA A 558 12.77 8.72 -18.57
N ASN A 559 13.81 8.04 -18.09
CA ASN A 559 14.86 8.67 -17.29
C ASN A 559 15.62 9.72 -18.12
N ARG A 560 15.94 9.40 -19.37
CA ARG A 560 16.59 10.34 -20.30
C ARG A 560 15.73 11.57 -20.56
N LEU A 561 14.45 11.38 -20.88
CA LEU A 561 13.51 12.50 -21.10
C LEU A 561 13.34 13.38 -19.85
N ASN A 562 13.26 12.78 -18.65
CA ASN A 562 13.12 13.53 -17.40
C ASN A 562 14.28 14.50 -17.13
N SER A 563 15.48 14.26 -17.69
CA SER A 563 16.65 15.11 -17.43
C SER A 563 16.50 16.55 -17.95
N PHE A 564 15.61 16.79 -18.91
CA PHE A 564 15.35 18.12 -19.48
C PHE A 564 13.85 18.42 -19.69
N LEU A 565 12.93 17.54 -19.26
CA LEU A 565 11.49 17.76 -19.42
C LEU A 565 11.03 19.09 -18.80
N ALA A 566 11.61 19.48 -17.66
CA ALA A 566 11.30 20.72 -16.97
C ALA A 566 11.74 21.99 -17.73
N SER A 567 12.66 21.89 -18.70
CA SER A 567 13.08 23.04 -19.53
C SER A 567 12.25 23.23 -20.80
N ILE A 568 11.50 22.20 -21.22
CA ILE A 568 10.70 22.23 -22.46
C ILE A 568 9.19 22.35 -22.21
N ILE A 569 8.71 21.98 -21.02
CA ILE A 569 7.31 22.17 -20.63
C ILE A 569 7.18 23.48 -19.88
N HIS A 570 6.22 24.34 -20.24
CA HIS A 570 6.00 25.61 -19.54
C HIS A 570 5.65 25.40 -18.04
N PRO A 571 6.06 26.29 -17.12
CA PRO A 571 5.79 26.15 -15.68
C PRO A 571 4.32 26.03 -15.26
N ASP A 572 3.37 26.36 -16.14
CA ASP A 572 1.93 26.20 -15.88
C ASP A 572 1.46 24.74 -15.83
N GLN A 573 2.23 23.81 -16.41
CA GLN A 573 2.00 22.36 -16.29
C GLN A 573 2.90 21.79 -15.21
N VAL A 574 2.31 21.29 -14.12
CA VAL A 574 3.05 20.75 -12.97
C VAL A 574 2.89 19.24 -12.81
N GLY A 575 2.03 18.60 -13.62
CA GLY A 575 1.79 17.16 -13.60
C GLY A 575 2.92 16.37 -14.26
N PHE A 576 3.46 15.39 -13.53
CA PHE A 576 4.55 14.49 -13.98
C PHE A 576 5.88 15.17 -14.36
N ILE A 577 6.04 16.46 -14.08
CA ILE A 577 7.29 17.19 -14.38
C ILE A 577 8.22 17.17 -13.15
N PRO A 578 9.49 16.77 -13.30
CA PRO A 578 10.45 16.77 -12.19
C PRO A 578 10.59 18.14 -11.51
N GLY A 579 10.56 18.15 -10.18
CA GLY A 579 10.70 19.37 -9.37
C GLY A 579 9.45 20.24 -9.27
N ARG A 580 8.33 19.86 -9.91
CA ARG A 580 7.05 20.58 -9.83
C ARG A 580 6.06 19.83 -8.95
N HIS A 581 5.16 20.57 -8.30
CA HIS A 581 4.24 20.03 -7.31
C HIS A 581 2.81 20.54 -7.50
N ALA A 582 1.82 19.67 -7.30
CA ALA A 582 0.39 19.97 -7.47
C ALA A 582 -0.09 21.17 -6.62
N PHE A 583 0.45 21.35 -5.41
CA PHE A 583 0.04 22.42 -4.51
C PHE A 583 0.35 23.83 -5.06
N ALA A 584 1.31 23.95 -6.00
CA ALA A 584 1.62 25.22 -6.65
C ALA A 584 0.42 25.75 -7.45
N ASN A 585 -0.29 24.86 -8.16
CA ASN A 585 -1.47 25.25 -8.95
C ASN A 585 -2.66 25.59 -8.06
N THR A 586 -2.92 24.84 -6.99
CA THR A 586 -4.03 25.15 -6.06
C THR A 586 -3.79 26.48 -5.36
N ARG A 587 -2.56 26.74 -4.93
CA ARG A 587 -2.19 28.03 -4.31
C ARG A 587 -2.36 29.18 -5.29
N ARG A 588 -1.85 29.05 -6.51
CA ARG A 588 -2.05 30.04 -7.57
C ARG A 588 -3.53 30.30 -7.83
N ALA A 589 -4.36 29.26 -7.87
CA ALA A 589 -5.80 29.41 -8.08
C ALA A 589 -6.46 30.23 -6.95
N VAL A 590 -6.13 29.96 -5.69
CA VAL A 590 -6.65 30.74 -4.54
C VAL A 590 -6.27 32.22 -4.66
N VAL A 591 -5.02 32.52 -4.97
CA VAL A 591 -4.54 33.91 -5.09
C VAL A 591 -5.22 34.64 -6.25
N LEU A 592 -5.39 33.98 -7.41
CA LEU A 592 -6.13 34.54 -8.53
C LEU A 592 -7.61 34.78 -8.20
N MET A 593 -8.23 33.88 -7.43
CA MET A 593 -9.63 34.02 -6.98
C MET A 593 -9.83 35.22 -6.04
N GLU A 594 -8.90 35.42 -5.10
CA GLU A 594 -8.88 36.63 -4.25
C GLU A 594 -8.79 37.87 -5.13
N ARG A 595 -7.82 37.90 -6.06
CA ARG A 595 -7.65 39.02 -6.98
C ARG A 595 -8.89 39.33 -7.82
N MET A 596 -9.53 38.31 -8.41
CA MET A 596 -10.76 38.48 -9.21
C MET A 596 -11.92 39.04 -8.38
N THR A 597 -11.97 38.68 -7.09
CA THR A 597 -13.00 39.14 -6.16
C THR A 597 -12.74 40.59 -5.74
N ASP A 598 -11.50 40.91 -5.36
CA ASP A 598 -11.11 42.24 -4.87
C ASP A 598 -11.22 43.32 -5.95
N THR A 599 -10.84 42.99 -7.18
CA THR A 599 -10.92 43.94 -8.31
C THR A 599 -12.29 44.01 -8.94
N GLN A 600 -13.23 43.17 -8.50
CA GLN A 600 -14.53 42.97 -9.14
C GLN A 600 -14.42 42.71 -10.66
N LEU A 601 -13.32 42.08 -11.11
CA LEU A 601 -13.07 41.82 -12.52
C LEU A 601 -14.02 40.71 -13.02
N PRO A 602 -14.84 40.95 -14.05
CA PRO A 602 -15.71 39.92 -14.63
C PRO A 602 -14.88 38.75 -15.17
N SER A 603 -14.94 37.61 -14.47
CA SER A 603 -14.01 36.50 -14.70
C SER A 603 -14.67 35.13 -14.50
N LEU A 604 -14.07 34.09 -15.09
CA LEU A 604 -14.45 32.68 -14.90
C LEU A 604 -13.24 31.84 -14.51
N LEU A 605 -13.44 30.97 -13.53
CA LEU A 605 -12.54 29.86 -13.24
C LEU A 605 -13.15 28.57 -13.77
N ILE A 606 -12.52 27.92 -14.75
CA ILE A 606 -13.08 26.75 -15.44
C ILE A 606 -12.18 25.55 -15.23
N SER A 607 -12.71 24.48 -14.63
CA SER A 607 -12.04 23.18 -14.57
C SER A 607 -12.53 22.31 -15.70
N LEU A 608 -11.64 21.99 -16.64
CA LEU A 608 -11.93 21.10 -17.76
C LEU A 608 -11.86 19.64 -17.32
N ASP A 609 -12.85 18.85 -17.72
CA ASP A 609 -12.84 17.38 -17.57
C ASP A 609 -12.46 16.74 -18.91
N ALA A 610 -11.32 16.07 -18.98
CA ALA A 610 -10.88 15.40 -20.19
C ALA A 610 -11.51 14.01 -20.32
N GLU A 611 -12.06 13.69 -21.49
CA GLU A 611 -12.68 12.38 -21.68
C GLU A 611 -11.64 11.30 -21.97
N LYS A 612 -11.22 10.57 -20.91
CA LYS A 612 -10.29 9.43 -21.03
C LYS A 612 -9.00 9.83 -21.76
N ALA A 613 -8.40 10.93 -21.33
CA ALA A 613 -7.33 11.62 -22.06
C ALA A 613 -6.15 10.72 -22.45
N PHE A 614 -5.72 9.83 -21.55
CA PHE A 614 -4.64 8.89 -21.82
C PHE A 614 -4.98 7.88 -22.92
N ASP A 615 -6.25 7.49 -23.02
CA ASP A 615 -6.69 6.40 -23.91
C ASP A 615 -6.99 6.91 -25.34
N ARG A 616 -7.06 8.24 -25.55
CA ARG A 616 -7.45 8.86 -26.83
C ARG A 616 -6.34 9.57 -27.61
N LEU A 617 -5.12 9.63 -27.06
CA LEU A 617 -4.03 10.35 -27.72
C LEU A 617 -3.70 9.74 -29.09
N GLU A 618 -3.78 10.55 -30.15
CA GLU A 618 -3.47 10.14 -31.51
C GLU A 618 -1.96 10.08 -31.75
N TRP A 619 -1.46 8.91 -32.17
CA TRP A 619 -0.04 8.68 -32.41
C TRP A 619 0.53 9.50 -33.58
N PRO A 620 -0.19 9.71 -34.71
CA PRO A 620 0.29 10.59 -35.77
C PRO A 620 0.64 12.00 -35.27
N PHE A 621 -0.21 12.57 -34.40
CA PHE A 621 0.04 13.86 -33.77
C PHE A 621 1.25 13.82 -32.84
N LEU A 622 1.34 12.82 -31.95
CA LEU A 622 2.48 12.65 -31.04
C LEU A 622 3.82 12.59 -31.81
N PHE A 623 3.91 11.77 -32.86
CA PHE A 623 5.16 11.63 -33.60
C PHE A 623 5.51 12.87 -34.43
N ARG A 624 4.52 13.55 -35.03
CA ARG A 624 4.74 14.83 -35.71
C ARG A 624 5.23 15.89 -34.74
N LEU A 625 4.63 16.00 -33.55
CA LEU A 625 5.05 16.91 -32.48
C LEU A 625 6.52 16.68 -32.08
N LEU A 626 6.92 15.42 -31.83
CA LEU A 626 8.30 15.09 -31.47
C LEU A 626 9.30 15.48 -32.58
N THR A 627 8.93 15.28 -33.85
CA THR A 627 9.73 15.75 -34.98
C THR A 627 9.86 17.28 -34.98
N THR A 628 8.77 18.02 -34.77
CA THR A 628 8.76 19.50 -34.73
C THR A 628 9.62 20.06 -33.59
N TRP A 629 9.67 19.37 -32.44
CA TRP A 629 10.52 19.76 -31.30
C TRP A 629 11.99 19.38 -31.45
N GLY A 630 12.35 18.69 -32.55
CA GLY A 630 13.72 18.33 -32.88
C GLY A 630 14.24 17.11 -32.13
N PHE A 631 13.36 16.19 -31.72
CA PHE A 631 13.80 14.90 -31.16
C PHE A 631 14.60 14.10 -32.20
N PRO A 632 15.68 13.40 -31.80
CA PRO A 632 16.46 12.58 -32.73
C PRO A 632 15.60 11.49 -33.37
N MET A 633 15.80 11.24 -34.67
CA MET A 633 15.04 10.22 -35.40
C MET A 633 15.21 8.82 -34.82
N SER A 634 16.37 8.47 -34.25
CA SER A 634 16.58 7.19 -33.56
C SER A 634 15.68 7.00 -32.33
N PHE A 635 15.43 8.08 -31.58
CA PHE A 635 14.50 8.05 -30.46
C PHE A 635 13.05 7.93 -30.95
N ILE A 636 12.68 8.70 -31.99
CA ILE A 636 11.33 8.65 -32.58
C ILE A 636 11.04 7.29 -33.21
N SER A 637 11.97 6.69 -33.95
CA SER A 637 11.81 5.37 -34.58
C SER A 637 11.65 4.27 -33.53
N THR A 638 12.46 4.32 -32.48
CA THR A 638 12.34 3.42 -31.32
C THR A 638 10.96 3.53 -30.69
N LEU A 639 10.45 4.76 -30.46
CA LEU A 639 9.09 4.94 -29.95
C LEU A 639 8.04 4.41 -30.92
N ARG A 640 8.16 4.67 -32.22
CA ARG A 640 7.23 4.12 -33.23
C ARG A 640 7.16 2.59 -33.15
N SER A 641 8.30 1.92 -33.07
CA SER A 641 8.37 0.45 -32.91
C SER A 641 7.64 -0.03 -31.64
N LEU A 642 7.69 0.72 -30.54
CA LEU A 642 6.95 0.39 -29.32
C LEU A 642 5.43 0.60 -29.41
N TYR A 643 4.96 1.41 -30.36
CA TYR A 643 3.55 1.67 -30.62
C TYR A 643 3.07 0.99 -31.91
N ASP A 644 3.91 0.20 -32.59
CA ASP A 644 3.50 -0.54 -33.78
C ASP A 644 2.64 -1.76 -33.40
N SER A 645 1.35 -1.70 -33.75
CA SER A 645 0.40 -2.80 -33.63
C SER A 645 0.37 -3.55 -32.28
N PRO A 646 0.40 -2.88 -31.12
CA PRO A 646 0.41 -3.57 -29.84
C PRO A 646 -0.93 -4.20 -29.50
N THR A 647 -0.88 -5.34 -28.81
CA THR A 647 -2.08 -6.09 -28.42
C THR A 647 -2.34 -6.03 -26.92
N SER A 648 -3.61 -6.00 -26.55
CA SER A 648 -4.05 -6.05 -25.15
C SER A 648 -5.20 -7.03 -24.97
N ALA A 649 -5.34 -7.61 -23.78
CA ALA A 649 -6.46 -8.49 -23.45
C ALA A 649 -7.07 -8.11 -22.10
N VAL A 650 -8.41 -8.06 -22.00
CA VAL A 650 -9.09 -7.75 -20.74
C VAL A 650 -9.19 -9.00 -19.88
N ILE A 651 -8.68 -8.94 -18.66
CA ILE A 651 -8.75 -10.04 -17.69
C ILE A 651 -10.02 -9.90 -16.85
N THR A 652 -10.98 -10.80 -17.07
CA THR A 652 -12.14 -11.01 -16.21
C THR A 652 -12.07 -12.38 -15.52
N PRO A 653 -12.67 -12.56 -14.32
CA PRO A 653 -12.64 -13.84 -13.64
C PRO A 653 -13.31 -14.95 -14.48
N GLY A 654 -12.65 -16.11 -14.57
CA GLY A 654 -13.26 -17.34 -15.12
C GLY A 654 -13.32 -17.43 -16.65
N THR A 655 -12.61 -16.58 -17.41
CA THR A 655 -12.59 -16.64 -18.88
C THR A 655 -11.19 -16.64 -19.47
N VAL A 656 -11.04 -17.22 -20.67
CA VAL A 656 -9.87 -17.02 -21.52
C VAL A 656 -9.94 -15.59 -22.09
N PRO A 657 -8.90 -14.74 -21.90
CA PRO A 657 -8.89 -13.39 -22.43
C PRO A 657 -8.77 -13.40 -23.96
N THR A 658 -9.64 -12.67 -24.65
CA THR A 658 -9.47 -12.38 -26.09
C THR A 658 -8.60 -11.13 -26.26
N SER A 659 -7.55 -11.23 -27.09
CA SER A 659 -6.69 -10.09 -27.41
C SER A 659 -7.29 -9.23 -28.52
N PHE A 660 -7.08 -7.93 -28.43
CA PHE A 660 -7.40 -6.94 -29.46
C PHE A 660 -6.20 -6.00 -29.68
N SER A 661 -6.08 -5.45 -30.88
CA SER A 661 -5.07 -4.43 -31.20
C SER A 661 -5.44 -3.08 -30.58
N VAL A 662 -4.44 -2.33 -30.14
CA VAL A 662 -4.57 -0.96 -29.66
C VAL A 662 -4.01 -0.06 -30.76
N GLY A 663 -4.76 0.95 -31.19
CA GLY A 663 -4.39 1.88 -32.27
C GLY A 663 -4.17 3.33 -31.82
N ASN A 664 -4.62 3.70 -30.62
CA ASN A 664 -4.38 5.02 -30.04
C ASN A 664 -4.19 4.97 -28.51
N GLY A 665 -3.91 6.13 -27.93
CA GLY A 665 -3.69 6.30 -26.50
C GLY A 665 -2.30 5.90 -26.02
N THR A 666 -2.11 5.96 -24.71
CA THR A 666 -0.87 5.61 -24.03
C THR A 666 -1.16 4.55 -22.96
N ARG A 667 -0.23 3.61 -22.78
CA ARG A 667 -0.49 2.44 -21.93
C ARG A 667 -0.42 2.79 -20.44
N GLN A 668 -1.55 2.70 -19.74
CA GLN A 668 -1.64 2.98 -18.30
C GLN A 668 -0.82 1.97 -17.49
N GLY A 669 0.35 2.39 -17.01
CA GLY A 669 1.32 1.54 -16.30
C GLY A 669 2.71 1.50 -16.94
N CYS A 670 2.87 2.10 -18.13
CA CYS A 670 4.16 2.34 -18.76
C CYS A 670 4.88 3.53 -18.09
N PRO A 671 6.17 3.41 -17.72
CA PRO A 671 6.94 4.52 -17.15
C PRO A 671 7.07 5.77 -18.03
N LEU A 672 6.99 5.61 -19.36
CA LEU A 672 7.20 6.68 -20.32
C LEU A 672 5.90 7.44 -20.67
N SER A 673 4.75 6.76 -20.62
CA SER A 673 3.45 7.29 -21.05
C SER A 673 3.05 8.62 -20.40
N PRO A 674 3.24 8.86 -19.09
CA PRO A 674 2.90 10.15 -18.48
C PRO A 674 3.70 11.33 -19.06
N LEU A 675 4.96 11.09 -19.45
CA LEU A 675 5.81 12.14 -20.02
C LEU A 675 5.40 12.46 -21.46
N LEU A 676 5.07 11.44 -22.25
CA LEU A 676 4.55 11.61 -23.62
C LEU A 676 3.22 12.36 -23.61
N PHE A 677 2.35 12.07 -22.64
CA PHE A 677 1.09 12.79 -22.47
C PHE A 677 1.30 14.27 -22.10
N ALA A 678 2.25 14.55 -21.19
CA ALA A 678 2.60 15.93 -20.85
C ALA A 678 3.13 16.71 -22.07
N LEU A 679 3.97 16.08 -22.89
CA LEU A 679 4.44 16.65 -24.16
C LEU A 679 3.27 16.91 -25.11
N SER A 680 2.36 15.94 -25.29
CA SER A 680 1.25 16.08 -26.23
C SER A 680 0.25 17.16 -25.86
N LEU A 681 0.08 17.46 -24.57
CA LEU A 681 -0.85 18.50 -24.11
C LEU A 681 -0.26 19.92 -24.19
N GLU A 682 1.07 20.06 -24.15
CA GLU A 682 1.75 21.36 -24.12
C GLU A 682 1.38 22.30 -25.30
N PRO A 683 1.20 21.82 -26.55
CA PRO A 683 0.74 22.67 -27.65
C PRO A 683 -0.61 23.35 -27.39
N LEU A 684 -1.58 22.66 -26.80
CA LEU A 684 -2.86 23.27 -26.42
C LEU A 684 -2.65 24.36 -25.38
N LEU A 685 -1.88 24.06 -24.33
CA LEU A 685 -1.60 25.02 -23.27
C LEU A 685 -0.86 26.26 -23.82
N SER A 686 0.07 26.05 -24.76
CA SER A 686 0.80 27.15 -25.41
C SER A 686 -0.11 28.01 -26.28
N ALA A 687 -1.00 27.40 -27.06
CA ALA A 687 -1.97 28.12 -27.87
C ALA A 687 -2.93 28.96 -27.01
N ILE A 688 -3.39 28.45 -25.85
CA ILE A 688 -4.22 29.21 -24.90
C ILE A 688 -3.45 30.41 -24.36
N ARG A 689 -2.18 30.23 -23.96
CA ARG A 689 -1.34 31.32 -23.41
C ARG A 689 -1.16 32.47 -24.40
N HIS A 690 -0.83 32.14 -25.65
CA HIS A 690 -0.44 33.13 -26.66
C HIS A 690 -1.60 33.66 -27.50
N SER A 691 -2.81 33.11 -27.35
CA SER A 691 -3.98 33.64 -28.06
C SER A 691 -4.32 35.04 -27.55
N PRO A 692 -4.38 36.06 -28.44
CA PRO A 692 -4.80 37.41 -28.06
C PRO A 692 -6.32 37.50 -27.81
N HIS A 693 -7.09 36.52 -28.30
CA HIS A 693 -8.54 36.47 -28.17
C HIS A 693 -9.02 35.72 -26.91
N ILE A 694 -8.11 35.06 -26.21
CA ILE A 694 -8.39 34.43 -24.92
C ILE A 694 -7.67 35.26 -23.88
N THR A 695 -8.41 36.04 -23.09
CA THR A 695 -7.83 36.91 -22.06
C THR A 695 -7.91 36.27 -20.68
N GLY A 696 -6.85 36.42 -19.90
CA GLY A 696 -6.72 35.93 -18.53
C GLY A 696 -6.71 37.05 -17.51
N VAL A 697 -6.30 36.75 -16.29
CA VAL A 697 -6.17 37.75 -15.23
C VAL A 697 -4.72 38.25 -15.20
N THR A 698 -4.55 39.56 -15.35
CA THR A 698 -3.21 40.19 -15.33
C THR A 698 -2.82 40.63 -13.93
N VAL A 699 -1.64 40.20 -13.48
CA VAL A 699 -1.02 40.59 -12.22
C VAL A 699 0.48 40.78 -12.47
N GLY A 700 1.06 41.90 -11.99
CA GLY A 700 2.51 42.13 -12.15
C GLY A 700 3.02 42.33 -13.58
N GLY A 701 2.12 42.58 -14.54
CA GLY A 701 2.46 42.61 -15.97
C GLY A 701 2.42 41.24 -16.64
N GLU A 702 2.21 40.16 -15.88
CA GLU A 702 2.03 38.80 -16.37
C GLU A 702 0.55 38.43 -16.47
N GLU A 703 0.15 37.74 -17.53
CA GLU A 703 -1.22 37.30 -17.76
C GLU A 703 -1.38 35.80 -17.41
N TYR A 704 -2.28 35.50 -16.48
CA TYR A 704 -2.55 34.13 -16.03
C TYR A 704 -3.82 33.58 -16.68
N LYS A 705 -3.65 32.66 -17.63
CA LYS A 705 -4.75 32.01 -18.38
C LYS A 705 -5.00 30.54 -18.01
N VAL A 706 -3.95 29.79 -17.69
CA VAL A 706 -4.04 28.33 -17.60
C VAL A 706 -3.11 27.73 -16.53
N SER A 707 -3.61 26.69 -15.85
CA SER A 707 -2.88 25.80 -14.94
C SER A 707 -3.22 24.36 -15.27
N ALA A 708 -2.23 23.48 -15.37
CA ALA A 708 -2.48 22.08 -15.68
C ALA A 708 -1.74 21.13 -14.72
N TYR A 709 -2.40 20.03 -14.38
CA TYR A 709 -1.80 18.87 -13.74
C TYR A 709 -2.18 17.64 -14.55
N ALA A 710 -1.32 17.26 -15.49
CA ALA A 710 -1.66 16.27 -16.51
C ALA A 710 -2.97 16.68 -17.22
N ASP A 711 -4.00 15.84 -17.17
CA ASP A 711 -5.31 16.04 -17.78
C ASP A 711 -6.23 17.02 -17.02
N ASP A 712 -5.95 17.30 -15.74
CA ASP A 712 -6.70 18.28 -14.94
C ASP A 712 -6.26 19.72 -15.30
N VAL A 713 -6.96 20.34 -16.25
CA VAL A 713 -6.70 21.72 -16.72
C VAL A 713 -7.67 22.69 -16.05
N LEU A 714 -7.12 23.75 -15.46
CA LEU A 714 -7.84 24.87 -14.85
C LEU A 714 -7.54 26.15 -15.64
N LEU A 715 -8.58 26.75 -16.20
CA LEU A 715 -8.52 28.02 -16.91
C LEU A 715 -8.96 29.16 -16.01
N THR A 716 -8.30 30.31 -16.16
CA THR A 716 -8.65 31.56 -15.51
C THR A 716 -8.84 32.59 -16.60
N LEU A 717 -10.09 32.96 -16.88
CA LEU A 717 -10.45 33.84 -17.99
C LEU A 717 -11.02 35.15 -17.46
N SER A 718 -10.57 36.26 -18.03
CA SER A 718 -11.25 37.55 -17.91
C SER A 718 -12.14 37.77 -19.13
N HIS A 719 -13.13 38.66 -19.01
CA HIS A 719 -14.06 39.00 -20.10
C HIS A 719 -14.64 37.76 -20.81
N PRO A 720 -15.28 36.85 -20.07
CA PRO A 720 -15.57 35.50 -20.52
C PRO A 720 -16.46 35.42 -21.76
N SER A 721 -17.35 36.38 -21.98
CA SER A 721 -18.19 36.46 -23.20
C SER A 721 -17.35 36.58 -24.48
N ALA A 722 -16.20 37.25 -24.43
CA ALA A 722 -15.27 37.35 -25.56
C ALA A 722 -14.30 36.16 -25.64
N SER A 723 -13.86 35.65 -24.48
CA SER A 723 -12.83 34.61 -24.38
C SER A 723 -13.33 33.18 -24.63
N ILE A 724 -14.61 32.87 -24.36
CA ILE A 724 -15.14 31.51 -24.49
C ILE A 724 -15.26 31.02 -25.94
N PRO A 725 -15.83 31.80 -26.89
CA PRO A 725 -15.93 31.35 -28.28
C PRO A 725 -14.58 30.95 -28.92
N PRO A 726 -13.49 31.75 -28.83
CA PRO A 726 -12.19 31.35 -29.38
C PRO A 726 -11.58 30.17 -28.61
N LEU A 727 -11.82 30.06 -27.30
CA LEU A 727 -11.41 28.88 -26.53
C LEU A 727 -12.09 27.59 -27.04
N LEU A 728 -13.41 27.61 -27.25
CA LEU A 728 -14.15 26.44 -27.74
C LEU A 728 -13.69 26.04 -29.15
N SER A 729 -13.41 27.01 -30.03
CA SER A 729 -12.82 26.74 -31.34
C SER A 729 -11.45 26.06 -31.20
N LEU A 730 -10.58 26.60 -30.34
CA LEU A 730 -9.25 26.05 -30.11
C LEU A 730 -9.30 24.62 -29.55
N LEU A 731 -10.21 24.35 -28.60
CA LEU A 731 -10.42 23.00 -28.05
C LEU A 731 -10.90 22.02 -29.12
N ARG A 732 -11.79 22.45 -30.02
CA ARG A 732 -12.27 21.63 -31.15
C ARG A 732 -11.14 21.33 -32.14
N ASP A 733 -10.37 22.35 -32.52
CA ASP A 733 -9.28 22.23 -33.47
C ASP A 733 -8.17 21.31 -32.92
N PHE A 734 -7.84 21.46 -31.63
CA PHE A 734 -6.91 20.57 -30.95
C PHE A 734 -7.44 19.14 -30.83
N SER A 735 -8.73 18.97 -30.51
CA SER A 735 -9.37 17.65 -30.43
C SER A 735 -9.33 16.92 -31.77
N ALA A 736 -9.46 17.63 -32.89
CA ALA A 736 -9.44 17.05 -34.24
C ALA A 736 -8.06 16.49 -34.62
N VAL A 737 -6.97 17.13 -34.17
CA VAL A 737 -5.60 16.69 -34.50
C VAL A 737 -5.01 15.72 -33.47
N SER A 738 -5.30 15.90 -32.18
CA SER A 738 -4.65 15.15 -31.09
C SER A 738 -5.49 14.02 -30.50
N GLY A 739 -6.80 14.01 -30.75
CA GLY A 739 -7.77 13.14 -30.08
C GLY A 739 -8.14 13.55 -28.65
N TYR A 740 -7.53 14.61 -28.10
CA TYR A 740 -7.85 15.13 -26.78
C TYR A 740 -9.23 15.81 -26.78
N LYS A 741 -10.24 15.10 -26.29
CA LYS A 741 -11.62 15.58 -26.21
C LYS A 741 -11.98 16.02 -24.79
N VAL A 742 -12.47 17.25 -24.66
CA VAL A 742 -13.03 17.79 -23.42
C VAL A 742 -14.50 17.38 -23.28
N ASN A 743 -14.89 16.95 -22.08
CA ASN A 743 -16.28 16.73 -21.72
C ASN A 743 -16.89 18.05 -21.23
N LEU A 744 -17.59 18.77 -22.10
CA LEU A 744 -18.16 20.08 -21.74
C LEU A 744 -19.17 19.96 -20.58
N GLU A 745 -20.02 18.94 -20.58
CA GLU A 745 -21.06 18.70 -19.55
C GLU A 745 -20.51 18.42 -18.15
N LYS A 746 -19.33 17.79 -18.06
CA LYS A 746 -18.63 17.54 -16.79
C LYS A 746 -17.65 18.63 -16.42
N SER A 747 -17.29 19.49 -17.37
CA SER A 747 -16.44 20.64 -17.10
C SER A 747 -17.24 21.66 -16.29
N VAL A 748 -16.62 22.19 -15.25
CA VAL A 748 -17.29 23.04 -14.27
C VAL A 748 -16.72 24.45 -14.32
N ALA A 749 -17.59 25.45 -14.44
CA ALA A 749 -17.24 26.87 -14.43
C ALA A 749 -17.74 27.54 -13.15
N MET A 750 -16.89 28.36 -12.53
CA MET A 750 -17.20 29.14 -11.34
C MET A 750 -17.07 30.64 -11.66
N PRO A 751 -18.16 31.42 -11.58
CA PRO A 751 -18.17 32.82 -11.96
C PRO A 751 -17.74 33.77 -10.84
N PHE A 752 -17.05 34.85 -11.24
CA PHE A 752 -16.65 35.97 -10.39
C PHE A 752 -17.11 37.28 -11.02
N SER A 753 -17.81 38.11 -10.24
CA SER A 753 -18.22 39.46 -10.66
C SER A 753 -19.00 39.50 -11.98
N LEU A 754 -19.86 38.48 -12.20
CA LEU A 754 -20.74 38.35 -13.37
C LEU A 754 -22.21 38.39 -12.95
N SER A 755 -23.05 39.03 -13.77
CA SER A 755 -24.51 39.02 -13.56
C SER A 755 -25.11 37.65 -13.86
N ALA A 756 -26.25 37.35 -13.25
CA ALA A 756 -26.95 36.09 -13.48
C ALA A 756 -27.35 35.87 -14.96
N SER A 757 -27.70 36.95 -15.68
CA SER A 757 -28.05 36.90 -17.09
C SER A 757 -26.86 36.50 -17.97
N ILE A 758 -25.69 37.09 -17.75
CA ILE A 758 -24.47 36.75 -18.49
C ILE A 758 -24.04 35.31 -18.21
N CYS A 759 -24.15 34.86 -16.94
CA CYS A 759 -23.88 33.46 -16.62
C CYS A 759 -24.79 32.50 -17.40
N GLN A 760 -26.08 32.80 -17.52
CA GLN A 760 -27.03 31.96 -18.24
C GLN A 760 -26.76 31.93 -19.75
N GLU A 761 -26.39 33.06 -20.34
CA GLU A 761 -26.00 33.16 -21.76
C GLU A 761 -24.74 32.31 -22.05
N ILE A 762 -23.73 32.43 -21.19
CA ILE A 762 -22.49 31.66 -21.32
C ILE A 762 -22.76 30.17 -21.09
N GLU A 763 -23.50 29.80 -20.05
CA GLU A 763 -23.83 28.41 -19.75
C GLU A 763 -24.55 27.73 -20.92
N SER A 764 -25.49 28.44 -21.56
CA SER A 764 -26.25 27.94 -22.71
C SER A 764 -25.40 27.81 -23.98
N SER A 765 -24.46 28.73 -24.21
CA SER A 765 -23.62 28.74 -25.42
C SER A 765 -22.37 27.86 -25.30
N SER A 766 -21.84 27.66 -24.08
CA SER A 766 -20.59 26.93 -23.84
C SER A 766 -20.79 25.46 -23.48
N GLY A 767 -21.95 25.09 -22.93
CA GLY A 767 -22.23 23.75 -22.41
C GLY A 767 -21.47 23.39 -21.13
N PHE A 768 -20.83 24.37 -20.47
CA PHE A 768 -20.19 24.16 -19.17
C PHE A 768 -21.21 24.18 -18.06
N ARG A 769 -21.02 23.34 -17.04
CA ARG A 769 -21.87 23.37 -15.84
C ARG A 769 -21.42 24.49 -14.90
N PHE A 770 -22.32 25.41 -14.55
CA PHE A 770 -21.97 26.48 -13.61
C PHE A 770 -22.13 26.05 -12.15
N THR A 771 -21.22 26.51 -11.29
CA THR A 771 -21.29 26.37 -9.82
C THR A 771 -21.03 27.71 -9.16
N ARG A 772 -21.90 28.11 -8.23
CA ARG A 772 -21.73 29.37 -7.46
C ARG A 772 -21.17 29.16 -6.06
N SER A 773 -21.11 27.91 -5.59
CA SER A 773 -20.73 27.59 -4.20
C SER A 773 -19.29 27.10 -4.09
N SER A 774 -18.93 26.09 -4.90
CA SER A 774 -17.60 25.50 -4.84
C SER A 774 -17.24 24.71 -6.11
N LEU A 775 -15.94 24.61 -6.36
CA LEU A 775 -15.33 23.86 -7.45
C LEU A 775 -14.23 22.96 -6.87
N LYS A 776 -14.16 21.68 -7.28
CA LYS A 776 -13.11 20.76 -6.81
C LYS A 776 -11.95 20.72 -7.81
N TYR A 777 -10.74 21.01 -7.34
CA TYR A 777 -9.52 20.97 -8.14
C TYR A 777 -8.38 20.30 -7.37
N LEU A 778 -7.73 19.29 -7.98
CA LEU A 778 -6.63 18.49 -7.41
C LEU A 778 -6.90 17.90 -6.01
N GLY A 779 -8.17 17.68 -5.66
CA GLY A 779 -8.57 17.13 -4.36
C GLY A 779 -8.88 18.17 -3.29
N VAL A 780 -8.85 19.45 -3.64
CA VAL A 780 -9.22 20.59 -2.79
C VAL A 780 -10.50 21.23 -3.30
N TRP A 781 -11.38 21.67 -2.41
CA TRP A 781 -12.55 22.49 -2.72
C TRP A 781 -12.16 23.97 -2.71
N LEU A 782 -12.37 24.64 -3.82
CA LEU A 782 -12.22 26.08 -4.01
C LEU A 782 -13.60 26.73 -3.87
N THR A 783 -13.67 27.86 -3.17
CA THR A 783 -14.90 28.62 -2.93
C THR A 783 -14.70 30.08 -3.32
N PRO A 784 -15.70 30.77 -3.90
CA PRO A 784 -15.57 32.20 -4.20
C PRO A 784 -15.25 33.03 -2.95
N ASP A 785 -15.86 32.69 -1.82
CA ASP A 785 -15.52 33.24 -0.50
C ASP A 785 -14.43 32.40 0.17
N VAL A 786 -13.29 33.03 0.46
CA VAL A 786 -12.12 32.43 1.13
C VAL A 786 -12.49 31.86 2.50
N ASN A 787 -13.48 32.43 3.20
CA ASN A 787 -13.93 31.93 4.49
C ASN A 787 -14.50 30.50 4.40
N GLY A 788 -15.07 30.13 3.25
CA GLY A 788 -15.59 28.78 2.97
C GLY A 788 -14.51 27.71 2.77
N LEU A 789 -13.24 28.10 2.51
CA LEU A 789 -12.16 27.15 2.25
C LEU A 789 -11.86 26.28 3.49
N HIS A 790 -11.94 26.84 4.69
CA HIS A 790 -11.65 26.10 5.93
C HIS A 790 -12.65 24.97 6.19
N SER A 791 -13.95 25.27 6.07
CA SER A 791 -15.02 24.32 6.41
C SER A 791 -15.09 23.16 5.40
N LEU A 792 -15.08 23.45 4.09
CA LEU A 792 -15.17 22.40 3.06
C LEU A 792 -13.94 21.50 2.96
N ASN A 793 -12.76 21.98 3.41
CA ASN A 793 -11.53 21.22 3.34
C ASN A 793 -11.07 20.72 4.71
N TYR A 794 -10.69 21.60 5.63
CA TYR A 794 -10.08 21.20 6.89
C TYR A 794 -11.07 20.52 7.83
N GLU A 795 -12.26 21.08 8.05
CA GLU A 795 -13.25 20.49 8.97
C GLU A 795 -13.80 19.16 8.44
N ALA A 796 -14.16 19.12 7.15
CA ALA A 796 -14.58 17.89 6.48
C ALA A 796 -13.51 16.78 6.58
N MET A 797 -12.24 17.14 6.38
CA MET A 797 -11.14 16.20 6.48
C MET A 797 -10.90 15.78 7.94
N PHE A 798 -10.95 16.69 8.92
CA PHE A 798 -10.83 16.34 10.35
C PHE A 798 -11.92 15.36 10.78
N LYS A 799 -13.16 15.56 10.33
CA LYS A 799 -14.26 14.61 10.56
C LYS A 799 -13.97 13.24 9.96
N LEU A 800 -13.56 13.19 8.70
CA LEU A 800 -13.18 11.95 8.01
C LEU A 800 -12.05 11.20 8.74
N LEU A 801 -11.03 11.91 9.22
CA LEU A 801 -9.96 11.29 10.01
C LEU A 801 -10.43 10.79 11.36
N GLY A 802 -11.31 11.53 12.04
CA GLY A 802 -11.94 11.07 13.27
C GLY A 802 -12.61 9.71 13.06
N GLU A 803 -13.41 9.58 11.99
CA GLU A 803 -14.06 8.32 11.61
C GLU A 803 -13.06 7.21 11.24
N ASP A 804 -11.99 7.54 10.51
CA ASP A 804 -10.91 6.59 10.18
C ASP A 804 -10.18 6.08 11.44
N LEU A 805 -9.95 6.95 12.43
CA LEU A 805 -9.33 6.60 13.71
C LEU A 805 -10.22 5.66 14.52
N GLU A 806 -11.54 5.90 14.56
CA GLU A 806 -12.50 4.98 15.20
C GLU A 806 -12.50 3.60 14.53
N ARG A 807 -12.59 3.55 13.20
CA ARG A 807 -12.59 2.29 12.43
C ARG A 807 -11.30 1.48 12.59
N GLY A 808 -10.18 2.13 12.88
CA GLY A 808 -8.85 1.50 12.96
C GLY A 808 -8.43 0.97 14.34
N ARG A 809 -9.28 1.06 15.38
CA ARG A 809 -8.87 0.84 16.78
C ARG A 809 -8.41 -0.59 17.11
N GLU A 810 -8.93 -1.61 16.43
CA GLU A 810 -8.77 -3.01 16.85
C GLU A 810 -7.60 -3.78 16.19
N GLY A 811 -6.84 -4.47 17.03
CA GLY A 811 -5.86 -5.48 16.61
C GLY A 811 -4.53 -4.92 16.09
N VAL A 812 -4.13 -3.71 16.50
CA VAL A 812 -2.84 -3.08 16.11
C VAL A 812 -2.08 -2.58 17.35
N SER A 813 -0.77 -2.85 17.42
CA SER A 813 0.11 -2.32 18.49
C SER A 813 0.13 -0.79 18.51
N TRP A 814 0.54 -0.17 19.62
CA TRP A 814 0.60 1.30 19.69
C TRP A 814 1.69 1.87 18.75
N ILE A 815 2.82 1.19 18.56
CA ILE A 815 3.82 1.55 17.53
C ILE A 815 3.20 1.43 16.13
N GLY A 816 2.44 0.35 15.87
CA GLY A 816 1.74 0.14 14.60
C GLY A 816 0.73 1.26 14.33
N ARG A 817 0.01 1.72 15.36
CA ARG A 817 -0.91 2.85 15.31
C ARG A 817 -0.22 4.18 15.04
N ILE A 818 0.91 4.46 15.69
CA ILE A 818 1.76 5.64 15.36
C ILE A 818 2.19 5.58 13.89
N ASN A 819 2.58 4.40 13.39
CA ASN A 819 2.89 4.24 11.98
C ASN A 819 1.64 4.41 11.08
N CYS A 820 0.42 4.03 11.50
CA CYS A 820 -0.85 4.39 10.81
C CYS A 820 -0.93 5.89 10.58
N ILE A 821 -0.73 6.64 11.66
CA ILE A 821 -0.82 8.10 11.64
C ILE A 821 0.22 8.68 10.68
N LYS A 822 1.49 8.24 10.77
CA LYS A 822 2.57 8.69 9.88
C LYS A 822 2.34 8.37 8.40
N MET A 823 1.75 7.23 8.09
CA MET A 823 1.65 6.73 6.71
C MET A 823 0.34 7.08 6.00
N ASN A 824 -0.73 7.39 6.72
CA ASN A 824 -2.06 7.64 6.14
C ASN A 824 -2.57 9.03 6.52
N LEU A 825 -2.62 9.33 7.82
CA LEU A 825 -3.20 10.55 8.34
C LEU A 825 -2.34 11.77 8.00
N LEU A 826 -1.06 11.73 8.37
CA LEU A 826 -0.13 12.85 8.20
C LEU A 826 0.02 13.28 6.73
N PRO A 827 0.16 12.39 5.73
CA PRO A 827 0.27 12.80 4.32
C PRO A 827 -0.98 13.55 3.80
N ARG A 828 -2.19 13.16 4.24
CA ARG A 828 -3.44 13.84 3.85
C ARG A 828 -3.50 15.27 4.40
N LEU A 829 -3.15 15.45 5.66
CA LEU A 829 -3.05 16.78 6.28
C LEU A 829 -1.94 17.62 5.67
N LEU A 830 -0.77 17.02 5.45
CA LEU A 830 0.39 17.70 4.92
C LEU A 830 0.14 18.18 3.48
N TYR A 831 -0.65 17.44 2.69
CA TYR A 831 -1.11 17.91 1.39
C TYR A 831 -1.98 19.18 1.53
N LEU A 832 -2.97 19.18 2.43
CA LEU A 832 -3.79 20.38 2.69
C LEU A 832 -2.97 21.57 3.20
N PHE A 833 -2.05 21.37 4.14
CA PHE A 833 -1.18 22.43 4.68
C PHE A 833 -0.34 23.11 3.59
N GLN A 834 0.02 22.38 2.53
CA GLN A 834 0.76 22.93 1.39
C GLN A 834 -0.16 23.56 0.35
N ALA A 835 -1.28 22.90 0.03
CA ALA A 835 -2.21 23.28 -1.04
C ALA A 835 -3.12 24.46 -0.68
N LEU A 836 -3.51 24.57 0.59
CA LEU A 836 -4.34 25.62 1.16
C LEU A 836 -3.65 26.24 2.38
N PRO A 837 -2.70 27.16 2.19
CA PRO A 837 -2.01 27.86 3.27
C PRO A 837 -2.90 28.92 3.94
N ILE A 838 -4.10 28.54 4.39
CA ILE A 838 -4.99 29.39 5.18
C ILE A 838 -4.77 29.15 6.67
N TRP A 839 -5.11 30.14 7.50
CA TRP A 839 -4.97 30.02 8.94
C TRP A 839 -5.87 28.89 9.49
N VAL A 840 -5.23 27.88 10.09
CA VAL A 840 -5.93 26.81 10.82
C VAL A 840 -5.82 27.10 12.31
N CYS A 841 -6.97 27.20 12.99
CA CYS A 841 -6.98 27.47 14.42
C CYS A 841 -6.21 26.38 15.20
N PRO A 842 -5.22 26.75 16.04
CA PRO A 842 -4.48 25.78 16.85
C PRO A 842 -5.37 24.90 17.74
N ARG A 843 -6.55 25.40 18.14
CA ARG A 843 -7.52 24.63 18.94
C ARG A 843 -8.05 23.42 18.17
N SER A 844 -8.40 23.58 16.89
CA SER A 844 -8.91 22.51 16.04
C SER A 844 -7.85 21.42 15.82
N LEU A 845 -6.60 21.82 15.57
CA LEU A 845 -5.47 20.88 15.46
C LEU A 845 -5.19 20.15 16.79
N ARG A 846 -5.32 20.83 17.93
CA ARG A 846 -5.22 20.20 19.26
C ARG A 846 -6.33 19.19 19.51
N GLN A 847 -7.56 19.46 19.06
CA GLN A 847 -8.68 18.52 19.19
C GLN A 847 -8.41 17.23 18.40
N LEU A 848 -8.00 17.36 17.14
CA LEU A 848 -7.61 16.20 16.34
C LEU A 848 -6.38 15.48 16.92
N GLN A 849 -5.39 16.24 17.41
CA GLN A 849 -4.22 15.67 18.10
C GLN A 849 -4.65 14.84 19.32
N SER A 850 -5.64 15.29 20.10
CA SER A 850 -6.18 14.54 21.24
C SER A 850 -6.86 13.25 20.81
N GLN A 851 -7.61 13.26 19.69
CA GLN A 851 -8.19 12.04 19.11
C GLN A 851 -7.11 11.06 18.65
N ILE A 852 -6.04 11.55 18.01
CA ILE A 852 -4.87 10.76 17.61
C ILE A 852 -4.19 10.13 18.83
N GLU A 853 -4.00 10.90 19.90
CA GLU A 853 -3.44 10.38 21.15
C GLU A 853 -4.35 9.31 21.77
N GLY A 854 -5.67 9.51 21.79
CA GLY A 854 -6.65 8.52 22.23
C GLY A 854 -6.59 7.24 21.39
N PHE A 855 -6.42 7.37 20.07
CA PHE A 855 -6.25 6.26 19.14
C PHE A 855 -4.97 5.46 19.43
N VAL A 856 -3.83 6.12 19.66
CA VAL A 856 -2.56 5.45 20.02
C VAL A 856 -2.71 4.57 21.27
N TRP A 857 -3.60 4.93 22.20
CA TRP A 857 -3.86 4.18 23.42
C TRP A 857 -5.16 3.34 23.41
N ALA A 858 -5.89 3.30 22.29
CA ALA A 858 -7.14 2.54 22.11
C ALA A 858 -8.19 2.93 23.16
N GLY A 859 -8.33 4.22 23.44
CA GLY A 859 -9.22 4.74 24.48
C GLY A 859 -8.72 4.56 25.91
N GLY A 860 -7.60 3.86 26.12
CA GLY A 860 -6.97 3.72 27.43
C GLY A 860 -6.23 4.97 27.89
N ARG A 861 -5.91 5.03 29.20
CA ARG A 861 -5.07 6.10 29.76
C ARG A 861 -3.68 6.09 29.14
N ARG A 862 -3.11 7.28 28.93
CA ARG A 862 -1.73 7.47 28.45
C ARG A 862 -0.77 6.82 29.43
N ARG A 863 0.21 6.08 28.91
CA ARG A 863 1.21 5.34 29.72
C ARG A 863 2.58 6.02 29.74
N VAL A 864 2.84 6.93 28.80
CA VAL A 864 4.02 7.79 28.77
C VAL A 864 3.58 9.25 28.67
N SER A 865 4.48 10.17 29.07
CA SER A 865 4.21 11.61 28.95
C SER A 865 4.04 12.03 27.48
N LYS A 866 3.34 13.14 27.25
CA LYS A 866 3.19 13.75 25.92
C LYS A 866 4.56 14.02 25.28
N TYR A 867 5.52 14.49 26.05
CA TYR A 867 6.87 14.79 25.59
C TYR A 867 7.58 13.55 25.02
N VAL A 868 7.55 12.41 25.75
CA VAL A 868 8.13 11.14 25.28
C VAL A 868 7.41 10.61 24.04
N LEU A 869 6.09 10.80 23.97
CA LEU A 869 5.29 10.36 22.83
C LEU A 869 5.69 11.08 21.52
N TYR A 870 5.97 12.39 21.58
CA TYR A 870 6.33 13.20 20.43
C TYR A 870 7.81 13.17 20.06
N ARG A 871 8.70 12.93 21.04
CA ARG A 871 10.15 12.94 20.84
C ARG A 871 10.60 11.91 19.79
N PRO A 872 11.62 12.20 18.95
CA PRO A 872 12.15 11.25 17.98
C PRO A 872 12.63 9.93 18.63
N LYS A 873 12.66 8.84 17.85
CA LYS A 873 13.07 7.53 18.37
C LYS A 873 14.55 7.49 18.72
N GLU A 874 15.33 8.23 17.95
CA GLU A 874 16.77 8.47 18.09
C GLU A 874 17.11 9.23 19.38
N ARG A 875 16.09 9.76 20.08
CA ARG A 875 16.23 10.46 21.37
C ARG A 875 15.37 9.83 22.46
N GLY A 876 15.05 8.54 22.35
CA GLY A 876 14.28 7.82 23.37
C GLY A 876 12.80 8.19 23.42
N GLY A 877 12.21 8.60 22.30
CA GLY A 877 10.77 8.83 22.17
C GLY A 877 10.07 7.85 21.22
N LEU A 878 8.80 8.11 20.93
CA LEU A 878 7.97 7.28 20.03
C LEU A 878 7.78 7.89 18.64
N GLY A 879 8.11 9.18 18.52
CA GLY A 879 8.07 9.97 17.31
C GLY A 879 6.66 10.18 16.78
N LEU A 880 5.62 10.25 17.62
CA LEU A 880 4.27 10.60 17.15
C LEU A 880 4.31 11.99 16.47
N PRO A 881 3.69 12.18 15.28
CA PRO A 881 3.62 13.49 14.66
C PRO A 881 2.87 14.52 15.52
N HIS A 882 3.45 15.71 15.67
CA HIS A 882 2.79 16.85 16.26
C HIS A 882 2.18 17.75 15.18
N LEU A 883 0.85 17.72 15.02
CA LEU A 883 0.16 18.33 13.89
C LEU A 883 0.42 19.82 13.72
N TYR A 884 0.40 20.58 14.82
CA TYR A 884 0.65 22.03 14.76
C TYR A 884 2.07 22.38 14.32
N LYS A 885 3.07 21.56 14.69
CA LYS A 885 4.46 21.79 14.26
C LYS A 885 4.65 21.47 12.79
N TYR A 886 3.95 20.45 12.29
CA TYR A 886 3.91 20.16 10.85
C TYR A 886 3.20 21.26 10.07
N PHE A 887 2.12 21.82 10.61
CA PHE A 887 1.47 22.99 10.03
C PHE A 887 2.44 24.18 9.96
N GLN A 888 3.12 24.49 11.08
CA GLN A 888 4.15 25.52 11.12
C GLN A 888 5.26 25.25 10.08
N ALA A 889 5.78 24.03 10.03
CA ALA A 889 6.84 23.66 9.09
C ALA A 889 6.42 23.77 7.63
N ALA A 890 5.17 23.44 7.31
CA ALA A 890 4.63 23.62 5.97
C ALA A 890 4.50 25.11 5.59
N GLN A 891 4.06 25.98 6.51
CA GLN A 891 3.96 27.42 6.25
C GLN A 891 5.35 28.08 6.14
N ILE A 892 6.31 27.69 6.99
CA ILE A 892 7.70 28.21 6.94
C ILE A 892 8.46 27.69 5.71
N ALA A 893 8.17 26.48 5.24
CA ALA A 893 8.76 26.00 4.00
C ALA A 893 8.46 26.93 2.82
N GLN A 894 7.26 27.53 2.79
CA GLN A 894 6.86 28.48 1.75
C GLN A 894 7.65 29.79 1.85
N PHE A 895 7.92 30.27 3.07
CA PHE A 895 8.83 31.38 3.30
C PHE A 895 10.23 31.13 2.72
N VAL A 896 10.80 29.95 2.98
CA VAL A 896 12.11 29.58 2.42
C VAL A 896 12.04 29.54 0.90
N MET A 897 10.93 29.11 0.30
CA MET A 897 10.75 29.05 -1.14
C MET A 897 10.76 30.43 -1.83
N PHE A 898 10.32 31.51 -1.16
CA PHE A 898 10.47 32.89 -1.66
C PHE A 898 11.93 33.35 -1.83
N HIS A 899 12.89 32.67 -1.19
CA HIS A 899 14.32 33.02 -1.23
C HIS A 899 15.11 32.22 -2.28
N LEU A 900 14.47 31.26 -2.94
CA LEU A 900 15.06 30.41 -3.96
C LEU A 900 14.87 31.02 -5.36
N PRO A 901 15.63 30.58 -6.37
CA PRO A 901 15.49 31.10 -7.74
C PRO A 901 14.03 31.03 -8.23
N GLN A 902 13.48 32.21 -8.57
CA GLN A 902 12.07 32.47 -8.90
C GLN A 902 11.55 31.60 -10.06
N HIS A 903 12.40 31.32 -11.04
CA HIS A 903 12.07 30.60 -12.28
C HIS A 903 11.45 29.19 -12.13
N SER A 904 11.36 28.65 -10.91
CA SER A 904 10.72 27.35 -10.65
C SER A 904 9.28 27.43 -10.13
N GLN A 905 8.75 28.61 -9.77
CA GLN A 905 7.51 28.71 -8.98
C GLN A 905 6.61 29.92 -9.31
N ARG A 906 5.77 29.80 -10.33
CA ARG A 906 4.79 30.82 -10.78
C ARG A 906 3.89 31.40 -9.69
N TRP A 907 3.60 30.65 -8.62
CA TRP A 907 2.77 31.13 -7.51
C TRP A 907 3.54 32.16 -6.64
N ALA A 908 4.86 31.99 -6.50
CA ALA A 908 5.69 32.90 -5.72
C ALA A 908 5.89 34.23 -6.46
N ASP A 909 6.02 34.18 -7.79
CA ASP A 909 6.05 35.36 -8.66
C ASP A 909 4.72 36.13 -8.54
N LEU A 910 3.59 35.43 -8.72
CA LEU A 910 2.24 36.01 -8.60
C LEU A 910 2.03 36.70 -7.25
N GLU A 911 2.38 36.03 -6.15
CA GLU A 911 2.27 36.64 -4.83
C GLU A 911 3.21 37.83 -4.73
N SER A 912 4.47 37.71 -5.15
CA SER A 912 5.43 38.82 -5.09
C SER A 912 4.94 40.08 -5.80
N ASP A 913 4.29 39.92 -6.95
CA ASP A 913 3.73 41.03 -7.72
C ASP A 913 2.53 41.69 -7.03
N LEU A 914 1.72 40.93 -6.29
CA LEU A 914 0.64 41.49 -5.47
C LEU A 914 1.15 42.32 -4.29
N PHE A 915 2.39 42.10 -3.85
CA PHE A 915 3.03 42.88 -2.77
C PHE A 915 3.87 44.05 -3.29
N ALA A 916 4.00 44.23 -4.61
CA ALA A 916 4.80 45.30 -5.21
C ALA A 916 4.34 46.72 -4.74
N PRO A 917 5.27 47.67 -4.52
CA PRO A 917 6.70 47.62 -4.84
C PRO A 917 7.56 46.80 -3.87
N ASP A 918 7.00 46.39 -2.72
CA ASP A 918 7.67 45.57 -1.71
C ASP A 918 7.71 44.08 -2.16
N LEU A 919 8.67 43.29 -1.66
CA LEU A 919 8.75 41.84 -1.93
C LEU A 919 8.35 41.04 -0.68
N PRO A 920 7.62 39.92 -0.80
CA PRO A 920 7.23 39.07 0.32
C PRO A 920 8.42 38.64 1.18
N GLN A 921 9.57 38.32 0.56
CA GLN A 921 10.80 37.99 1.30
C GLN A 921 11.23 39.07 2.29
N PHE A 922 10.94 40.36 2.03
CA PHE A 922 11.27 41.44 2.95
C PHE A 922 10.44 41.37 4.23
N TYR A 923 9.12 41.13 4.09
CA TYR A 923 8.19 41.12 5.22
C TYR A 923 8.58 40.11 6.29
N PHE A 924 9.11 38.95 5.89
CA PHE A 924 9.57 37.95 6.84
C PHE A 924 10.75 38.47 7.69
N TRP A 925 11.70 39.19 7.10
CA TRP A 925 12.85 39.71 7.85
C TRP A 925 12.59 41.04 8.54
N LEU A 926 11.54 41.79 8.17
CA LEU A 926 11.19 43.08 8.79
C LEU A 926 10.55 42.91 10.18
N PRO A 927 10.84 43.82 11.14
CA PRO A 927 10.13 43.90 12.41
C PRO A 927 8.67 44.27 12.23
N LYS A 928 7.82 43.91 13.19
CA LYS A 928 6.37 44.13 13.10
C LYS A 928 6.05 45.62 12.98
N GLU A 929 6.79 46.50 13.67
CA GLU A 929 6.56 47.95 13.60
C GLU A 929 6.90 48.60 12.25
N PHE A 930 7.78 47.99 11.44
CA PHE A 930 8.16 48.50 10.12
C PHE A 930 7.36 47.88 8.97
N ARG A 931 6.44 46.95 9.27
CA ARG A 931 5.50 46.41 8.28
C ARG A 931 4.30 47.37 8.18
N PRO A 932 3.92 47.85 6.98
CA PRO A 932 2.70 48.64 6.84
C PRO A 932 1.47 47.86 7.33
N LEU A 933 0.41 48.57 7.73
CA LEU A 933 -0.92 47.99 7.88
C LEU A 933 -1.33 47.40 6.52
N LEU A 934 -1.18 46.08 6.37
CA LEU A 934 -1.55 45.35 5.15
C LEU A 934 -3.06 45.54 4.91
N ARG A 935 -3.43 46.45 4.00
CA ARG A 935 -4.84 46.76 3.71
C ARG A 935 -5.51 45.72 2.79
N SER A 936 -4.76 44.96 1.98
CA SER A 936 -5.26 43.88 1.08
C SER A 936 -4.07 43.28 0.29
N THR A 937 -4.01 42.04 -0.25
CA THR A 937 -4.92 40.87 -0.27
C THR A 937 -4.18 39.61 -0.79
N CYS A 938 -3.61 38.83 0.13
CA CYS A 938 -3.28 37.43 -0.13
C CYS A 938 -3.33 36.63 1.18
N THR A 939 -4.38 35.83 1.38
CA THR A 939 -4.58 35.08 2.64
C THR A 939 -3.45 34.07 2.89
N ALA A 940 -2.87 33.53 1.81
CA ALA A 940 -1.76 32.59 1.85
C ALA A 940 -0.51 33.20 2.52
N THR A 941 -0.02 34.33 2.00
CA THR A 941 1.18 35.00 2.53
C THR A 941 0.95 35.53 3.94
N LEU A 942 -0.23 36.09 4.22
CA LEU A 942 -0.60 36.56 5.56
C LEU A 942 -0.55 35.45 6.61
N THR A 943 -1.02 34.26 6.24
CA THR A 943 -0.94 33.08 7.11
C THR A 943 0.52 32.69 7.36
N SER A 944 1.35 32.63 6.32
CA SER A 944 2.78 32.33 6.46
C SER A 944 3.50 33.34 7.35
N LEU A 945 3.21 34.65 7.20
CA LEU A 945 3.78 35.72 8.02
C LEU A 945 3.36 35.61 9.49
N LYS A 946 2.07 35.36 9.75
CA LYS A 946 1.55 35.16 11.10
C LYS A 946 2.21 33.97 11.80
N VAL A 947 2.42 32.88 11.06
CA VAL A 947 3.14 31.72 11.58
C VAL A 947 4.62 32.03 11.81
N TRP A 948 5.26 32.74 10.90
CA TRP A 948 6.65 33.16 11.02
C TRP A 948 6.89 34.05 12.23
N ASP A 949 6.03 35.02 12.49
CA ASP A 949 6.11 35.85 13.68
C ASP A 949 6.07 35.02 14.96
N SER A 950 5.15 34.06 15.03
CA SER A 950 5.10 33.13 16.17
C SER A 950 6.36 32.28 16.30
N VAL A 951 7.02 31.92 15.20
CA VAL A 951 8.28 31.18 15.22
C VAL A 951 9.42 32.09 15.67
N ARG A 952 9.53 33.31 15.13
CA ARG A 952 10.55 34.29 15.50
C ARG A 952 10.53 34.60 16.99
N ASP A 953 9.34 34.86 17.52
CA ASP A 953 9.13 35.16 18.94
C ASP A 953 9.52 33.95 19.81
N LYS A 954 9.24 32.72 19.36
CA LYS A 954 9.59 31.47 20.07
C LYS A 954 11.09 31.18 20.08
N PHE A 955 11.78 31.40 18.97
CA PHE A 955 13.21 31.09 18.80
C PHE A 955 14.13 32.23 19.25
N HIS A 956 13.57 33.29 19.87
CA HIS A 956 14.32 34.46 20.32
C HIS A 956 15.29 35.00 19.25
N LEU A 957 14.85 35.01 17.99
CA LEU A 957 15.63 35.56 16.88
C LEU A 957 15.63 37.10 17.04
N CYS A 958 16.48 37.61 17.94
CA CYS A 958 16.43 38.96 18.50
C CYS A 958 17.06 40.06 17.63
N SER A 959 17.65 39.75 16.48
CA SER A 959 18.04 40.80 15.54
C SER A 959 16.84 41.11 14.63
N CYS A 960 16.28 42.29 14.80
CA CYS A 960 15.23 42.88 13.96
C CYS A 960 15.58 42.93 12.46
N PHE A 961 16.82 42.62 12.07
CA PHE A 961 17.31 42.70 10.70
C PHE A 961 18.29 41.57 10.40
N SER A 962 17.93 40.72 9.43
CA SER A 962 18.77 39.61 8.95
C SER A 962 19.87 40.10 8.00
N PRO A 963 21.08 39.50 7.97
CA PRO A 963 22.07 39.76 6.93
C PRO A 963 21.58 39.42 5.51
N LEU A 964 20.54 38.57 5.40
CA LEU A 964 19.92 38.22 4.11
C LEU A 964 18.88 39.23 3.65
N MET A 965 18.57 40.23 4.49
CA MET A 965 17.65 41.29 4.15
C MET A 965 18.24 42.13 3.00
N PRO A 966 17.43 42.43 1.98
CA PRO A 966 17.81 43.34 0.91
C PRO A 966 17.86 44.78 1.42
N TYR A 967 18.81 45.57 0.93
CA TYR A 967 18.87 47.00 1.25
C TYR A 967 17.96 47.82 0.34
N LEU A 968 17.70 47.34 -0.89
CA LEU A 968 16.72 47.96 -1.79
C LEU A 968 15.29 47.58 -1.42
N ARG A 969 14.37 48.52 -1.66
CA ARG A 969 12.93 48.39 -1.36
C ARG A 969 12.70 48.01 0.11
N ASN A 970 13.57 48.49 0.99
CA ASN A 970 13.52 48.25 2.41
C ASN A 970 12.99 49.49 3.13
N ARG A 971 11.78 49.41 3.69
CA ARG A 971 11.16 50.54 4.41
C ARG A 971 11.88 50.96 5.68
N ALA A 972 12.66 50.07 6.30
CA ALA A 972 13.52 50.47 7.40
C ALA A 972 14.71 51.32 6.93
N PHE A 973 15.16 51.13 5.68
CA PHE A 973 16.22 51.92 5.04
C PHE A 973 15.65 52.87 3.97
N VAL A 974 15.18 54.04 4.41
CA VAL A 974 14.51 55.04 3.55
C VAL A 974 15.26 55.33 2.22
N PRO A 975 16.60 55.49 2.17
CA PRO A 975 17.31 55.68 0.91
C PRO A 975 17.11 54.54 -0.10
N GLY A 976 16.97 53.29 0.38
CA GLY A 976 16.75 52.11 -0.45
C GLY A 976 15.37 52.06 -1.13
N LEU A 977 14.45 52.97 -0.81
CA LEU A 977 13.16 53.12 -1.49
C LEU A 977 13.27 53.77 -2.88
N SER A 978 14.47 54.22 -3.26
CA SER A 978 14.79 54.76 -4.59
C SER A 978 15.75 53.82 -5.34
N PRO A 979 15.28 52.73 -5.99
CA PRO A 979 16.15 51.72 -6.58
C PRO A 979 17.13 52.24 -7.63
N SER A 980 16.73 53.26 -8.40
CA SER A 980 17.56 53.92 -9.42
C SER A 980 18.84 54.54 -8.85
N ALA A 981 18.88 54.83 -7.54
CA ALA A 981 20.06 55.39 -6.88
C ALA A 981 21.12 54.34 -6.51
N PHE A 982 20.83 53.04 -6.71
CA PHE A 982 21.69 51.92 -6.31
C PHE A 982 21.93 50.90 -7.44
N THR A 983 21.54 51.22 -8.68
CA THR A 983 21.69 50.32 -9.84
C THR A 983 23.12 49.80 -10.03
N ALA A 984 24.13 50.62 -9.73
CA ALA A 984 25.53 50.24 -9.83
C ALA A 984 25.90 49.05 -8.90
N PHE A 985 25.25 48.93 -7.75
CA PHE A 985 25.44 47.81 -6.81
C PHE A 985 24.73 46.53 -7.27
N GLU A 986 23.56 46.64 -7.91
CA GLU A 986 22.86 45.48 -8.48
C GLU A 986 23.68 44.83 -9.61
N ASN A 987 24.36 45.64 -10.44
CA ASN A 987 25.20 45.17 -11.54
C ASN A 987 26.44 44.36 -11.11
N ILE A 988 26.84 44.47 -9.84
CA ILE A 988 27.96 43.72 -9.25
C ILE A 988 27.47 42.69 -8.22
N ASP A 989 26.23 42.24 -8.35
CA ASP A 989 25.56 41.22 -7.51
C ASP A 989 25.46 41.57 -6.01
N LEU A 990 25.57 42.84 -5.63
CA LEU A 990 25.31 43.29 -4.26
C LEU A 990 23.81 43.52 -4.08
N GLN A 991 23.07 42.46 -3.75
CA GLN A 991 21.61 42.50 -3.54
C GLN A 991 21.18 42.40 -2.06
N ARG A 992 22.05 41.89 -1.18
CA ARG A 992 21.76 41.63 0.24
C ARG A 992 22.78 42.35 1.14
N ILE A 993 22.37 42.70 2.36
CA ILE A 993 23.24 43.35 3.36
C ILE A 993 24.55 42.58 3.58
N LYS A 994 24.50 41.24 3.61
CA LYS A 994 25.70 40.40 3.76
C LYS A 994 26.75 40.56 2.65
N HIS A 995 26.38 41.01 1.45
CA HIS A 995 27.33 41.13 0.33
C HIS A 995 28.31 42.30 0.49
N PHE A 996 28.01 43.24 1.40
CA PHE A 996 28.89 44.37 1.74
C PHE A 996 30.00 44.01 2.75
N ARG A 997 30.10 42.74 3.15
CA ARG A 997 31.06 42.24 4.15
C ARG A 997 31.87 41.06 3.64
N SER A 998 33.09 40.94 4.16
CA SER A 998 33.99 39.81 3.94
C SER A 998 33.48 38.56 4.69
N PRO A 999 33.94 37.35 4.31
CA PRO A 999 33.63 36.12 5.04
C PRO A 999 34.06 36.14 6.52
N GLY A 1000 35.03 36.99 6.89
CA GLY A 1000 35.47 37.21 8.28
C GLY A 1000 34.60 38.18 9.08
N GLY A 1001 33.60 38.81 8.45
CA GLY A 1001 32.67 39.74 9.09
C GLY A 1001 33.06 41.21 8.97
N ASP A 1002 34.25 41.53 8.45
CA ASP A 1002 34.74 42.88 8.23
C ASP A 1002 34.06 43.54 7.01
N TRP A 1003 34.02 44.87 6.99
CA TRP A 1003 33.49 45.61 5.85
C TRP A 1003 34.46 45.57 4.68
N PHE A 1004 33.94 45.33 3.46
CA PHE A 1004 34.70 45.66 2.27
C PHE A 1004 34.93 47.18 2.25
N SER A 1005 36.17 47.62 2.05
CA SER A 1005 36.47 49.02 1.76
C SER A 1005 35.80 49.44 0.46
N PHE A 1006 35.62 50.75 0.22
CA PHE A 1006 35.06 51.19 -1.05
C PHE A 1006 35.94 50.74 -2.24
N SER A 1007 37.26 50.73 -2.05
CA SER A 1007 38.22 50.17 -3.02
C SER A 1007 38.00 48.68 -3.31
N ASP A 1008 37.63 47.88 -2.30
CA ASP A 1008 37.33 46.45 -2.49
C ASP A 1008 36.02 46.19 -3.22
N LEU A 1009 35.07 47.14 -3.16
CA LEU A 1009 33.83 47.07 -3.93
C LEU A 1009 34.05 47.56 -5.36
N GLN A 1010 34.89 48.58 -5.57
CA GLN A 1010 35.30 49.05 -6.90
C GLN A 1010 36.05 47.99 -7.70
N SER A 1011 36.80 47.09 -7.05
CA SER A 1011 37.45 45.98 -7.76
C SER A 1011 36.47 44.92 -8.30
N LYS A 1012 35.21 44.93 -7.84
CA LYS A 1012 34.14 44.01 -8.29
C LYS A 1012 33.33 44.56 -9.47
N GLY A 1013 33.48 45.84 -9.82
CA GLY A 1013 32.87 46.44 -11.01
C GLY A 1013 32.82 47.98 -10.95
N ASP A 1014 32.11 48.59 -11.89
CA ASP A 1014 32.16 50.05 -12.13
C ASP A 1014 31.35 50.86 -11.10
N LEU A 1015 31.94 51.12 -9.93
CA LEU A 1015 31.39 52.01 -8.89
C LEU A 1015 32.08 53.39 -8.90
N ARG A 1016 31.27 54.45 -8.91
CA ARG A 1016 31.71 55.85 -8.98
C ARG A 1016 31.81 56.50 -7.60
N THR A 1017 32.45 57.66 -7.50
CA THR A 1017 32.63 58.39 -6.23
C THR A 1017 31.32 58.68 -5.48
N PHE A 1018 30.19 58.87 -6.19
CA PHE A 1018 28.89 59.08 -5.56
C PHE A 1018 28.30 57.80 -4.93
N ASP A 1019 28.71 56.61 -5.41
CA ASP A 1019 28.34 55.32 -4.81
C ASP A 1019 29.03 55.12 -3.45
N HIS A 1020 30.17 55.77 -3.21
CA HIS A 1020 30.82 55.77 -1.91
C HIS A 1020 29.90 56.34 -0.82
N PHE A 1021 29.19 57.43 -1.12
CA PHE A 1021 28.20 57.99 -0.21
C PHE A 1021 27.07 57.00 0.08
N ARG A 1022 26.62 56.24 -0.93
CA ARG A 1022 25.59 55.19 -0.76
C ARG A 1022 26.08 54.04 0.13
N CYS A 1023 27.34 53.63 0.00
CA CYS A 1023 27.96 52.66 0.91
C CYS A 1023 27.98 53.18 2.35
N LEU A 1024 28.27 54.47 2.56
CA LEU A 1024 28.24 55.09 3.89
C LEU A 1024 26.81 55.12 4.46
N GLN A 1025 25.79 55.42 3.66
CA GLN A 1025 24.38 55.35 4.08
C GLN A 1025 23.98 53.95 4.55
N ILE A 1026 24.39 52.91 3.81
CA ILE A 1026 24.15 51.51 4.20
C ILE A 1026 24.89 51.19 5.51
N ARG A 1027 26.16 51.60 5.64
CA ARG A 1027 26.94 51.37 6.88
C ARG A 1027 26.33 52.07 8.09
N ASP A 1028 25.90 53.32 7.94
CA ASP A 1028 25.26 54.11 8.98
C ASP A 1028 23.96 53.46 9.45
N PHE A 1029 23.05 53.11 8.53
CA PHE A 1029 21.82 52.36 8.81
C PHE A 1029 22.09 51.07 9.60
N LEU A 1030 23.08 50.30 9.17
CA LEU A 1030 23.42 49.02 9.80
C LEU A 1030 24.07 49.20 11.19
N SER A 1031 24.73 50.33 11.44
CA SER A 1031 25.28 50.69 12.75
C SER A 1031 24.20 51.13 13.74
N GLN A 1032 23.24 51.97 13.30
CA GLN A 1032 22.15 52.49 14.13
C GLN A 1032 21.21 51.40 14.64
N HIS A 1033 21.02 50.34 13.85
CA HIS A 1033 20.15 49.22 14.20
C HIS A 1033 20.88 48.02 14.84
N ASN A 1034 22.13 48.19 15.31
CA ASN A 1034 22.94 47.13 15.93
C ASN A 1034 23.09 45.84 15.10
N ILE A 1035 22.93 45.94 13.78
CA ILE A 1035 23.08 44.81 12.83
C ILE A 1035 24.57 44.42 12.75
N SER A 1036 25.46 45.35 13.12
CA SER A 1036 26.91 45.18 13.13
C SER A 1036 27.45 44.06 14.04
N ARG A 1037 26.72 43.62 15.09
CA ARG A 1037 27.10 42.45 15.90
C ARG A 1037 26.59 41.11 15.34
N ALA A 1038 25.59 41.12 14.46
CA ALA A 1038 24.97 39.91 13.90
C ALA A 1038 25.73 39.37 12.68
N ALA A 1039 26.53 40.19 11.99
CA ALA A 1039 27.28 39.77 10.80
C ALA A 1039 28.62 39.07 11.11
N SER A 1040 29.13 39.14 12.34
CA SER A 1040 30.22 38.28 12.84
C SER A 1040 29.68 36.95 13.42
N GLN A 1041 28.35 36.80 13.51
CA GLN A 1041 27.70 35.58 13.99
C GLN A 1041 27.37 34.66 12.82
N LYS A 1042 27.58 33.36 13.04
CA LYS A 1042 27.14 32.29 12.15
C LYS A 1042 25.65 32.45 11.84
N LEU A 1043 25.27 32.43 10.55
CA LEU A 1043 23.88 32.49 10.11
C LEU A 1043 23.00 31.55 10.96
N THR A 1044 21.84 32.04 11.38
CA THR A 1044 20.86 31.19 12.07
C THR A 1044 20.40 30.05 11.16
N PHE A 1045 19.76 29.03 11.73
CA PHE A 1045 19.25 27.89 10.97
C PHE A 1045 18.33 28.31 9.81
N PHE A 1046 17.42 29.28 10.04
CA PHE A 1046 16.51 29.78 9.02
C PHE A 1046 17.23 30.58 7.94
N GLU A 1047 18.19 31.42 8.33
CA GLU A 1047 18.99 32.20 7.39
C GLU A 1047 19.84 31.29 6.50
N SER A 1048 20.54 30.31 7.08
CA SER A 1048 21.34 29.36 6.31
C SER A 1048 20.52 28.61 5.25
N MET A 1049 19.25 28.27 5.55
CA MET A 1049 18.35 27.65 4.57
C MET A 1049 17.91 28.60 3.45
N CYS A 1050 17.69 29.88 3.75
CA CYS A 1050 17.37 30.90 2.74
C CYS A 1050 18.59 31.31 1.91
N ASP A 1051 19.80 31.09 2.42
CA ASP A 1051 21.04 31.49 1.75
C ASP A 1051 21.67 30.42 0.85
N SER A 1052 21.31 29.14 1.05
CA SER A 1052 21.90 28.00 0.34
C SER A 1052 21.69 28.00 -1.19
N GLY A 1053 20.82 28.87 -1.70
CA GLY A 1053 20.42 28.94 -3.12
C GLY A 1053 19.65 27.70 -3.61
N ARG A 1054 19.43 26.69 -2.75
CA ARG A 1054 18.73 25.44 -3.07
C ARG A 1054 17.95 24.94 -1.86
N ALA A 1055 16.66 24.65 -2.05
CA ALA A 1055 15.87 23.97 -1.04
C ALA A 1055 16.48 22.60 -0.68
N PRO A 1056 16.56 22.24 0.62
CA PRO A 1056 16.80 20.87 1.03
C PRO A 1056 15.75 19.93 0.43
N LYS A 1057 16.16 18.74 -0.05
CA LYS A 1057 15.25 17.70 -0.59
C LYS A 1057 14.09 17.32 0.35
N ALA A 1058 14.22 17.59 1.66
CA ALA A 1058 13.22 17.29 2.68
C ALA A 1058 12.90 18.51 3.57
N LEU A 1059 12.80 19.71 2.97
CA LEU A 1059 12.64 21.00 3.66
C LEU A 1059 11.66 20.98 4.85
N ILE A 1060 10.42 20.53 4.67
CA ILE A 1060 9.41 20.48 5.76
C ILE A 1060 9.86 19.55 6.89
N SER A 1061 10.44 18.40 6.57
CA SER A 1061 10.95 17.47 7.58
C SER A 1061 12.14 18.04 8.35
N THR A 1062 13.02 18.78 7.67
CA THR A 1062 14.15 19.48 8.30
C THR A 1062 13.64 20.56 9.26
N LEU A 1063 12.68 21.38 8.83
CA LEU A 1063 12.02 22.40 9.66
C LEU A 1063 11.32 21.78 10.88
N TYR A 1064 10.54 20.71 10.67
CA TYR A 1064 9.85 20.00 11.74
C TYR A 1064 10.83 19.43 12.78
N SER A 1065 11.95 18.85 12.33
CA SER A 1065 12.98 18.33 13.23
C SER A 1065 13.58 19.45 14.07
N HIS A 1066 13.89 20.61 13.47
CA HIS A 1066 14.37 21.78 14.21
C HIS A 1066 13.37 22.26 15.27
N PHE A 1067 12.08 22.40 14.91
CA PHE A 1067 11.00 22.71 15.86
C PHE A 1067 10.80 21.65 16.96
N SER A 1068 11.22 20.42 16.71
CA SER A 1068 11.11 19.31 17.65
C SER A 1068 12.33 19.20 18.57
N CYS A 1069 13.47 19.77 18.21
CA CYS A 1069 14.70 19.74 19.00
C CYS A 1069 14.70 20.77 20.14
N GLU A 1070 14.16 21.97 19.93
CA GLU A 1070 14.21 23.04 20.94
C GLU A 1070 13.16 22.95 22.05
N ASP A 1071 12.00 22.33 21.81
CA ASP A 1071 11.06 21.99 22.90
C ASP A 1071 11.63 20.92 23.87
N VAL A 1072 12.88 20.49 23.65
CA VAL A 1072 13.61 19.49 24.42
C VAL A 1072 14.92 20.08 24.93
N SER A 1073 14.84 21.27 25.52
CA SER A 1073 15.89 21.79 26.38
C SER A 1073 16.00 20.91 27.64
N TRP A 1074 17.05 20.08 27.70
CA TRP A 1074 17.71 19.52 28.91
C TRP A 1074 16.92 18.70 29.94
N LEU A 1075 15.62 18.46 29.80
CA LEU A 1075 14.96 17.50 30.67
C LEU A 1075 15.24 16.08 30.16
N THR A 1076 16.32 15.49 30.67
CA THR A 1076 16.50 14.05 30.78
C THR A 1076 15.14 13.44 31.12
N PRO A 1077 14.50 12.68 30.20
CA PRO A 1077 13.18 12.13 30.45
C PRO A 1077 13.17 11.49 31.84
N GLY A 1078 12.22 11.81 32.71
CA GLY A 1078 12.30 11.35 34.12
C GLY A 1078 12.39 9.84 34.32
N PHE A 1079 12.24 9.01 33.28
CA PHE A 1079 12.58 7.59 33.33
C PHE A 1079 14.10 7.30 33.28
N ILE A 1080 14.91 8.14 32.61
CA ILE A 1080 16.38 8.03 32.54
C ILE A 1080 16.98 8.26 33.93
N ALA A 1081 16.68 9.41 34.55
CA ALA A 1081 17.16 9.73 35.89
C ALA A 1081 16.76 8.66 36.93
N ARG A 1082 15.60 8.02 36.74
CA ARG A 1082 15.18 6.88 37.59
C ARG A 1082 15.95 5.60 37.32
N TRP A 1083 16.40 5.34 36.09
CA TRP A 1083 17.26 4.20 35.79
C TRP A 1083 18.67 4.42 36.32
N GLU A 1084 19.24 5.62 36.13
CA GLU A 1084 20.55 6.00 36.67
C GLU A 1084 20.57 5.91 38.19
N ALA A 1085 19.53 6.42 38.87
CA ALA A 1085 19.39 6.31 40.31
C ALA A 1085 19.19 4.86 40.81
N ASP A 1086 18.41 4.04 40.11
CA ASP A 1086 18.18 2.64 40.50
C ASP A 1086 19.45 1.79 40.35
N ILE A 1087 20.24 2.03 39.30
CA ILE A 1087 21.45 1.26 38.98
C ILE A 1087 22.69 1.81 39.70
N GLY A 1088 22.72 3.11 39.99
CA GLY A 1088 23.84 3.79 40.64
C GLY A 1088 24.96 4.21 39.69
N GLU A 1089 24.66 4.40 38.40
CA GLU A 1089 25.59 4.82 37.35
C GLU A 1089 24.93 5.90 36.49
N GLU A 1090 25.57 7.06 36.32
CA GLU A 1090 25.15 8.08 35.35
C GLU A 1090 25.82 7.81 34.00
N LEU A 1091 25.04 7.82 32.91
CA LEU A 1091 25.54 7.54 31.57
C LEU A 1091 25.64 8.83 30.75
N GLU A 1092 26.61 8.87 29.84
CA GLU A 1092 26.71 9.97 28.89
C GLU A 1092 25.56 9.94 27.85
N GLY A 1093 25.30 11.09 27.23
CA GLY A 1093 24.24 11.21 26.22
C GLY A 1093 24.42 10.28 25.01
N GLU A 1094 25.66 9.98 24.63
CA GLU A 1094 26.00 9.08 23.53
C GLU A 1094 25.64 7.62 23.85
N GLU A 1095 25.87 7.17 25.09
CA GLU A 1095 25.54 5.79 25.50
C GLU A 1095 24.03 5.55 25.50
N TRP A 1096 23.25 6.52 25.97
CA TRP A 1096 21.79 6.49 25.85
C TRP A 1096 21.33 6.44 24.38
N GLN A 1097 22.01 7.18 23.50
CA GLN A 1097 21.73 7.16 22.08
C GLN A 1097 21.96 5.78 21.47
N ASP A 1098 23.08 5.14 21.78
CA ASP A 1098 23.39 3.79 21.35
C ASP A 1098 22.34 2.78 21.82
N MET A 1099 21.87 2.88 23.06
CA MET A 1099 20.81 2.02 23.58
C MET A 1099 19.49 2.19 22.83
N TRP A 1100 19.09 3.43 22.50
CA TRP A 1100 17.89 3.68 21.69
C TRP A 1100 18.03 3.15 20.28
N GLU A 1101 19.21 3.30 19.67
CA GLU A 1101 19.52 2.74 18.36
C GLU A 1101 19.49 1.21 18.37
N ASN A 1102 20.03 0.58 19.41
CA ASN A 1102 19.98 -0.85 19.62
C ASN A 1102 18.54 -1.34 19.67
N ILE A 1103 17.67 -0.70 20.46
CA ILE A 1103 16.22 -1.02 20.51
C ILE A 1103 15.55 -0.82 19.14
N ALA A 1104 15.90 0.26 18.42
CA ALA A 1104 15.36 0.55 17.10
C ALA A 1104 15.81 -0.46 16.03
N LYS A 1105 17.00 -1.05 16.16
CA LYS A 1105 17.59 -2.04 15.25
C LYS A 1105 17.35 -3.50 15.70
N LEU A 1106 16.85 -3.69 16.93
CA LEU A 1106 16.73 -4.98 17.64
C LEU A 1106 16.01 -6.10 16.86
N SER A 1107 14.80 -5.80 16.40
CA SER A 1107 13.97 -6.74 15.63
C SER A 1107 13.05 -5.98 14.70
N ILE A 1108 12.66 -6.57 13.56
CA ILE A 1108 11.62 -5.98 12.70
C ILE A 1108 10.23 -6.17 13.33
N CYS A 1109 10.07 -7.16 14.22
CA CYS A 1109 8.83 -7.41 14.95
C CYS A 1109 8.48 -6.27 15.90
N VAL A 1110 7.38 -5.57 15.60
CA VAL A 1110 6.92 -4.44 16.40
C VAL A 1110 6.54 -4.86 17.81
N THR A 1111 5.93 -6.03 17.97
CA THR A 1111 5.55 -6.55 19.29
C THR A 1111 6.77 -6.80 20.17
N LEU A 1112 7.89 -7.24 19.59
CA LEU A 1112 9.16 -7.44 20.30
C LEU A 1112 9.80 -6.10 20.67
N LYS A 1113 9.88 -5.17 19.71
CA LYS A 1113 10.32 -3.79 19.95
C LYS A 1113 9.50 -3.09 21.05
N GLU A 1114 8.19 -3.30 21.03
CA GLU A 1114 7.28 -2.77 22.04
C GLU A 1114 7.64 -3.26 23.45
N GLN A 1115 8.07 -4.52 23.63
CA GLN A 1115 8.51 -5.00 24.94
C GLN A 1115 9.80 -4.31 25.42
N ALA A 1116 10.76 -4.10 24.51
CA ALA A 1116 11.98 -3.36 24.82
C ALA A 1116 11.65 -1.92 25.27
N TYR A 1117 10.81 -1.21 24.50
CA TYR A 1117 10.34 0.11 24.88
C TYR A 1117 9.52 0.13 26.18
N LYS A 1118 8.71 -0.90 26.46
CA LYS A 1118 7.96 -1.00 27.72
C LYS A 1118 8.89 -1.07 28.93
N THR A 1119 9.99 -1.80 28.81
CA THR A 1119 11.00 -1.88 29.88
C THR A 1119 11.66 -0.52 30.05
N LEU A 1120 12.16 0.06 28.95
CA LEU A 1120 12.79 1.40 28.94
C LEU A 1120 11.91 2.46 29.62
N TYR A 1121 10.63 2.55 29.22
CA TYR A 1121 9.68 3.53 29.76
C TYR A 1121 9.07 3.15 31.11
N ARG A 1122 9.54 2.07 31.75
CA ARG A 1122 9.07 1.62 33.07
C ARG A 1122 7.55 1.36 33.09
N TRP A 1123 7.06 0.74 32.02
CA TRP A 1123 5.63 0.58 31.73
C TRP A 1123 4.89 -0.36 32.70
N TYR A 1124 5.60 -1.36 33.23
CA TYR A 1124 5.01 -2.43 34.02
C TYR A 1124 4.62 -1.92 35.42
N ALA A 1125 3.33 -1.94 35.74
CA ALA A 1125 2.77 -1.52 37.02
C ALA A 1125 3.18 -2.39 38.22
N THR A 1126 4.00 -1.88 39.12
CA THR A 1126 4.53 -2.63 40.25
C THR A 1126 3.67 -2.48 41.52
N PRO A 1127 3.86 -3.32 42.56
CA PRO A 1127 3.22 -3.16 43.87
C PRO A 1127 3.33 -1.74 44.43
N VAL A 1128 4.53 -1.15 44.38
CA VAL A 1128 4.75 0.25 44.81
C VAL A 1128 3.90 1.22 44.00
N LEU A 1129 3.86 1.10 42.66
CA LEU A 1129 3.04 1.98 41.83
C LEU A 1129 1.55 1.81 42.12
N LEU A 1130 1.09 0.57 42.36
CA LEU A 1130 -0.31 0.30 42.68
C LEU A 1130 -0.69 0.81 44.06
N SER A 1131 0.18 0.68 45.07
CA SER A 1131 -0.04 1.23 46.42
C SER A 1131 -0.22 2.75 46.39
N HIS A 1132 0.56 3.46 45.55
CA HIS A 1132 0.37 4.90 45.33
C HIS A 1132 -0.93 5.25 44.59
N LEU A 1133 -1.38 4.42 43.66
CA LEU A 1133 -2.61 4.65 42.89
C LEU A 1133 -3.88 4.22 43.64
N GLN A 1134 -3.76 3.25 44.54
CA GLN A 1134 -4.83 2.60 45.30
C GLN A 1134 -4.36 2.43 46.76
N PRO A 1135 -4.57 3.46 47.60
CA PRO A 1135 -4.22 3.41 49.01
C PRO A 1135 -4.83 2.17 49.69
N GLY A 1136 -4.02 1.40 50.42
CA GLY A 1136 -4.41 0.12 51.04
C GLY A 1136 -3.91 -1.13 50.30
N THR A 1137 -3.34 -0.98 49.10
CA THR A 1137 -2.68 -2.10 48.40
C THR A 1137 -1.25 -2.30 48.97
N PRO A 1138 -0.82 -3.53 49.31
CA PRO A 1138 0.55 -3.79 49.76
C PRO A 1138 1.61 -3.40 48.72
N ASP A 1139 2.67 -2.73 49.14
CA ASP A 1139 3.79 -2.33 48.27
C ASP A 1139 4.90 -3.40 48.17
N VAL A 1140 4.66 -4.59 48.71
CA VAL A 1140 5.60 -5.72 48.76
C VAL A 1140 5.71 -6.47 47.44
N CYS A 1141 6.88 -7.04 47.19
CA CYS A 1141 7.20 -7.78 45.96
C CYS A 1141 6.29 -9.00 45.75
N TRP A 1142 5.67 -9.09 44.56
CA TRP A 1142 4.82 -10.23 44.18
C TRP A 1142 5.55 -11.57 44.14
N LYS A 1143 6.89 -11.60 44.09
CA LYS A 1143 7.68 -12.83 44.15
C LYS A 1143 7.77 -13.43 45.55
N GLY A 1144 7.25 -12.74 46.57
CA GLY A 1144 7.17 -13.22 47.94
C GLY A 1144 8.50 -13.15 48.72
N CYS A 1145 9.41 -12.25 48.36
CA CYS A 1145 10.68 -12.05 49.07
C CYS A 1145 10.62 -11.02 50.21
N GLY A 1146 9.46 -10.44 50.50
CA GLY A 1146 9.27 -9.47 51.59
C GLY A 1146 9.78 -8.04 51.31
N ALA A 1147 10.63 -7.83 50.31
CA ALA A 1147 11.13 -6.49 49.95
C ALA A 1147 10.09 -5.64 49.21
N ARG A 1148 10.31 -4.32 49.15
CA ARG A 1148 9.48 -3.38 48.38
C ARG A 1148 9.50 -3.73 46.88
N GLY A 1149 8.32 -3.86 46.29
CA GLY A 1149 8.12 -4.21 44.88
C GLY A 1149 8.34 -3.01 43.95
N THR A 1150 9.56 -2.49 43.87
CA THR A 1150 9.95 -1.51 42.83
C THR A 1150 10.17 -2.19 41.48
N LEU A 1151 10.22 -1.44 40.38
CA LEU A 1151 10.47 -2.02 39.06
C LEU A 1151 11.84 -2.68 39.00
N PHE A 1152 12.88 -1.96 39.43
CA PHE A 1152 14.24 -2.51 39.44
C PHE A 1152 14.36 -3.74 40.33
N HIS A 1153 13.71 -3.74 41.50
CA HIS A 1153 13.67 -4.92 42.36
C HIS A 1153 13.03 -6.12 41.66
N MET A 1154 11.84 -5.94 41.08
CA MET A 1154 11.09 -7.01 40.44
C MET A 1154 11.69 -7.53 39.14
N TRP A 1155 12.58 -6.76 38.50
CA TRP A 1155 13.20 -7.11 37.23
C TRP A 1155 14.68 -7.49 37.36
N TRP A 1156 15.32 -7.20 38.50
CA TRP A 1156 16.75 -7.44 38.70
C TRP A 1156 17.11 -7.91 40.11
N GLN A 1157 16.78 -7.14 41.16
CA GLN A 1157 17.33 -7.38 42.52
C GLN A 1157 16.65 -8.51 43.30
N CYS A 1158 15.42 -8.88 42.95
CA CYS A 1158 14.70 -9.96 43.64
C CYS A 1158 15.49 -11.28 43.54
N PRO A 1159 15.75 -12.00 44.63
CA PRO A 1159 16.57 -13.22 44.60
C PRO A 1159 16.08 -14.28 43.58
N LYS A 1160 14.77 -14.47 43.48
CA LYS A 1160 14.16 -15.38 42.50
C LYS A 1160 14.40 -14.93 41.06
N VAL A 1161 14.37 -13.62 40.81
CA VAL A 1161 14.59 -13.02 39.48
C VAL A 1161 16.07 -13.02 39.13
N ARG A 1162 16.94 -12.80 40.11
CA ARG A 1162 18.39 -12.90 39.95
C ARG A 1162 18.79 -14.30 39.52
N SER A 1163 18.29 -15.33 40.21
CA SER A 1163 18.50 -16.73 39.82
C SER A 1163 18.04 -17.05 38.38
N PHE A 1164 16.96 -16.41 37.90
CA PHE A 1164 16.56 -16.53 36.50
C PHE A 1164 17.59 -15.91 35.55
N TRP A 1165 18.11 -14.71 35.85
CA TRP A 1165 19.13 -14.07 35.02
C TRP A 1165 20.47 -14.78 35.05
N ASP A 1166 20.87 -15.35 36.19
CA ASP A 1166 22.08 -16.15 36.31
C ASP A 1166 22.02 -17.35 35.32
N ARG A 1167 20.90 -18.08 35.29
CA ARG A 1167 20.69 -19.18 34.31
C ARG A 1167 20.66 -18.72 32.85
N ILE A 1168 20.23 -17.49 32.57
CA ILE A 1168 20.32 -16.91 31.23
C ILE A 1168 21.77 -16.52 30.92
N GLY A 1169 22.55 -16.10 31.92
CA GLY A 1169 23.99 -15.91 31.84
C GLY A 1169 24.70 -17.21 31.43
N ASP A 1170 24.38 -18.33 32.08
CA ASP A 1170 24.93 -19.65 31.73
C ASP A 1170 24.63 -20.02 30.27
N LEU A 1171 23.39 -19.79 29.81
CA LEU A 1171 23.00 -19.98 28.41
C LEU A 1171 23.80 -19.07 27.44
N LEU A 1172 24.06 -17.83 27.82
CA LEU A 1172 24.83 -16.91 26.99
C LEU A 1172 26.30 -17.32 26.92
N GLU A 1173 26.87 -17.81 28.01
CA GLU A 1173 28.23 -18.35 28.06
C GLU A 1173 28.34 -19.62 27.20
N GLU A 1174 27.33 -20.50 27.23
CA GLU A 1174 27.21 -21.66 26.33
C GLU A 1174 27.21 -21.23 24.85
N VAL A 1175 26.44 -20.20 24.49
CA VAL A 1175 26.32 -19.75 23.08
C VAL A 1175 27.56 -19.00 22.61
N PHE A 1176 28.16 -18.16 23.45
CA PHE A 1176 29.30 -17.31 23.07
C PHE A 1176 30.66 -17.95 23.36
N GLN A 1177 30.71 -19.06 24.10
CA GLN A 1177 31.93 -19.75 24.53
C GLN A 1177 32.89 -18.81 25.30
N GLN A 1178 32.32 -17.82 25.99
CA GLN A 1178 33.04 -16.88 26.84
C GLN A 1178 32.06 -16.27 27.86
N PRO A 1179 32.54 -15.87 29.05
CA PRO A 1179 31.68 -15.29 30.07
C PRO A 1179 31.10 -13.95 29.61
N VAL A 1180 29.80 -13.77 29.83
CA VAL A 1180 29.09 -12.50 29.57
C VAL A 1180 28.72 -11.85 30.90
N PRO A 1181 29.27 -10.67 31.23
CA PRO A 1181 28.98 -10.01 32.51
C PRO A 1181 27.48 -9.76 32.72
N LEU A 1182 26.97 -10.13 33.89
CA LEU A 1182 25.59 -9.90 34.30
C LEU A 1182 25.37 -8.44 34.72
N ASP A 1183 25.28 -7.57 33.73
CA ASP A 1183 25.07 -6.12 33.87
C ASP A 1183 23.59 -5.72 33.66
N PRO A 1184 22.95 -4.98 34.60
CA PRO A 1184 21.58 -4.51 34.43
C PRO A 1184 21.37 -3.65 33.18
N TRP A 1185 22.35 -2.82 32.77
CA TRP A 1185 22.22 -1.99 31.57
C TRP A 1185 22.10 -2.85 30.30
N ALA A 1186 22.92 -3.89 30.19
CA ALA A 1186 22.87 -4.82 29.07
C ALA A 1186 21.57 -5.66 29.06
N PHE A 1187 21.21 -6.26 30.21
CA PHE A 1187 20.11 -7.23 30.29
C PHE A 1187 18.73 -6.59 30.31
N LEU A 1188 18.58 -5.37 30.86
CA LEU A 1188 17.29 -4.67 30.92
C LEU A 1188 17.12 -3.61 29.83
N LEU A 1189 18.21 -2.92 29.45
CA LEU A 1189 18.14 -1.71 28.64
C LEU A 1189 18.94 -1.76 27.33
N HIS A 1190 19.51 -2.92 26.97
CA HIS A 1190 20.21 -3.14 25.70
C HIS A 1190 21.48 -2.29 25.50
N ARG A 1191 22.23 -2.04 26.58
CA ARG A 1191 23.65 -1.66 26.45
C ARG A 1191 24.42 -2.84 25.84
N SER A 1192 25.32 -2.57 24.90
CA SER A 1192 26.13 -3.64 24.30
C SER A 1192 27.22 -4.06 25.28
N PRO A 1193 27.38 -5.37 25.58
CA PRO A 1193 28.48 -5.84 26.41
C PRO A 1193 29.84 -5.55 25.76
N ALA A 1194 30.80 -5.06 26.53
CA ALA A 1194 32.15 -4.74 26.02
C ALA A 1194 32.90 -5.98 25.49
N SER A 1195 32.56 -7.18 25.98
CA SER A 1195 33.16 -8.46 25.58
C SER A 1195 32.69 -8.97 24.21
N LEU A 1196 31.65 -8.38 23.62
CA LEU A 1196 31.07 -8.82 22.35
C LEU A 1196 31.27 -7.75 21.26
N ARG A 1197 31.41 -8.17 20.00
CA ARG A 1197 31.52 -7.25 18.85
C ARG A 1197 30.68 -7.70 17.66
N GLY A 1198 30.27 -6.73 16.84
CA GLY A 1198 29.68 -6.98 15.53
C GLY A 1198 28.40 -7.84 15.56
N PRO A 1199 28.37 -9.02 14.90
CA PRO A 1199 27.19 -9.89 14.87
C PRO A 1199 26.81 -10.45 16.25
N ASP A 1200 27.80 -10.70 17.11
CA ASP A 1200 27.57 -11.33 18.42
C ASP A 1200 26.78 -10.40 19.36
N CYS A 1201 27.02 -9.08 19.31
CA CYS A 1201 26.19 -8.11 20.02
C CYS A 1201 24.72 -8.18 19.58
N LYS A 1202 24.48 -8.33 18.26
CA LYS A 1202 23.11 -8.42 17.73
C LYS A 1202 22.43 -9.71 18.20
N LEU A 1203 23.17 -10.82 18.27
CA LEU A 1203 22.66 -12.08 18.80
C LEU A 1203 22.33 -11.97 20.28
N PHE A 1204 23.24 -11.39 21.08
CA PHE A 1204 23.03 -11.14 22.52
C PHE A 1204 21.72 -10.39 22.76
N HIS A 1205 21.54 -9.26 22.06
CA HIS A 1205 20.34 -8.44 22.20
C HIS A 1205 19.05 -9.21 21.86
N ARG A 1206 19.10 -10.14 20.89
CA ARG A 1206 17.95 -10.99 20.50
C ARG A 1206 17.64 -12.06 21.55
N ILE A 1207 18.67 -12.70 22.11
CA ILE A 1207 18.54 -13.71 23.17
C ILE A 1207 17.95 -13.06 24.42
N VAL A 1208 18.55 -11.97 24.87
CA VAL A 1208 18.08 -11.20 26.04
C VAL A 1208 16.65 -10.70 25.86
N LEU A 1209 16.27 -10.27 24.65
CA LEU A 1209 14.88 -9.88 24.37
C LEU A 1209 13.89 -11.04 24.53
N GLY A 1210 14.26 -12.25 24.10
CA GLY A 1210 13.46 -13.46 24.27
C GLY A 1210 13.29 -13.81 25.76
N ALA A 1211 14.38 -13.81 26.52
CA ALA A 1211 14.36 -14.01 27.97
C ALA A 1211 13.51 -12.96 28.70
N ARG A 1212 13.69 -11.68 28.35
CA ARG A 1212 12.91 -10.57 28.91
C ARG A 1212 11.42 -10.70 28.60
N ARG A 1213 11.07 -11.18 27.41
CA ARG A 1213 9.67 -11.46 27.03
C ARG A 1213 9.07 -12.57 27.89
N ALA A 1214 9.84 -13.61 28.22
CA ALA A 1214 9.41 -14.66 29.14
C ALA A 1214 9.11 -14.09 30.54
N LEU A 1215 10.02 -13.25 31.05
CA LEU A 1215 9.86 -12.57 32.34
C LEU A 1215 8.66 -11.62 32.33
N ALA A 1216 8.50 -10.81 31.28
CA ALA A 1216 7.38 -9.89 31.09
C ALA A 1216 6.01 -10.58 31.07
N LYS A 1217 5.93 -11.87 30.72
CA LYS A 1217 4.68 -12.65 30.75
C LYS A 1217 4.33 -13.14 32.15
N HIS A 1218 5.33 -13.31 33.01
CA HIS A 1218 5.19 -13.83 34.37
C HIS A 1218 5.49 -12.77 35.45
N TRP A 1219 5.64 -11.50 35.06
CA TRP A 1219 6.07 -10.45 35.98
C TRP A 1219 5.11 -10.21 37.17
N ARG A 1220 3.81 -10.53 37.02
CA ARG A 1220 2.82 -10.52 38.12
C ARG A 1220 2.71 -11.81 38.92
N ALA A 1221 3.19 -12.93 38.36
CA ALA A 1221 3.08 -14.23 39.02
C ALA A 1221 4.00 -14.30 40.25
N GLY A 1222 3.72 -15.19 41.20
CA GLY A 1222 4.61 -15.45 42.33
C GLY A 1222 5.94 -16.10 41.93
N GLU A 1223 5.94 -16.82 40.82
CA GLU A 1223 7.10 -17.54 40.29
C GLU A 1223 7.76 -16.82 39.10
N VAL A 1224 8.99 -17.22 38.80
CA VAL A 1224 9.76 -16.77 37.63
C VAL A 1224 9.68 -17.85 36.53
N PRO A 1225 9.76 -17.47 35.24
CA PRO A 1225 9.70 -18.45 34.16
C PRO A 1225 10.94 -19.37 34.17
N SER A 1226 10.78 -20.59 33.68
CA SER A 1226 11.91 -21.50 33.46
C SER A 1226 12.74 -21.08 32.23
N VAL A 1227 13.96 -21.62 32.13
CA VAL A 1227 14.88 -21.35 31.01
C VAL A 1227 14.31 -21.90 29.70
N GLU A 1228 13.60 -23.02 29.74
CA GLU A 1228 12.95 -23.65 28.58
C GLU A 1228 11.87 -22.74 27.99
N VAL A 1229 11.12 -22.05 28.85
CA VAL A 1229 10.14 -21.04 28.42
C VAL A 1229 10.84 -19.87 27.73
N ALA A 1230 12.01 -19.44 28.23
CA ALA A 1230 12.82 -18.42 27.57
C ALA A 1230 13.39 -18.91 26.22
N ARG A 1231 13.97 -20.12 26.16
CA ARG A 1231 14.46 -20.75 24.92
C ARG A 1231 13.36 -20.84 23.86
N ALA A 1232 12.12 -21.16 24.24
CA ALA A 1232 10.98 -21.18 23.32
C ALA A 1232 10.69 -19.81 22.68
N TYR A 1233 10.78 -18.71 23.45
CA TYR A 1233 10.61 -17.36 22.90
C TYR A 1233 11.79 -16.90 22.03
N ILE A 1234 13.01 -17.34 22.36
CA ILE A 1234 14.20 -17.07 21.54
C ILE A 1234 14.11 -17.80 20.20
N ALA A 1235 13.72 -19.08 20.22
CA ALA A 1235 13.50 -19.88 19.02
C ALA A 1235 12.38 -19.30 18.12
N GLU A 1236 11.32 -18.75 18.72
CA GLU A 1236 10.30 -18.02 17.97
C GLU A 1236 10.90 -16.80 17.24
N ALA A 1237 11.78 -16.02 17.90
CA ALA A 1237 12.43 -14.86 17.30
C ALA A 1237 13.39 -15.27 16.16
N HIS A 1238 14.20 -16.32 16.36
CA HIS A 1238 15.08 -16.90 15.34
C HIS A 1238 14.30 -17.28 14.07
N HIS A 1239 13.25 -18.08 14.22
CA HIS A 1239 12.47 -18.56 13.08
C HIS A 1239 11.90 -17.41 12.25
N MET A 1240 11.42 -16.37 12.93
CA MET A 1240 10.84 -15.20 12.27
C MET A 1240 11.90 -14.32 11.58
N ASP A 1241 13.08 -14.15 12.17
CA ASP A 1241 14.21 -13.47 11.53
C ASP A 1241 14.72 -14.24 10.31
N LYS A 1242 14.72 -15.58 10.35
CA LYS A 1242 15.10 -16.43 9.20
C LYS A 1242 14.17 -16.23 8.03
N LEU A 1243 12.86 -16.25 8.28
CA LEU A 1243 11.83 -15.99 7.28
C LEU A 1243 11.99 -14.60 6.64
N PHE A 1244 12.33 -13.58 7.43
CA PHE A 1244 12.59 -12.24 6.91
C PHE A 1244 13.80 -12.20 5.97
N ALA A 1245 14.89 -12.84 6.38
CA ALA A 1245 16.12 -12.86 5.62
C ALA A 1245 15.93 -13.53 4.24
N VAL A 1246 15.11 -14.58 4.19
CA VAL A 1246 14.67 -15.24 2.94
C VAL A 1246 13.90 -14.30 2.02
N ILE A 1247 13.04 -13.44 2.57
CA ILE A 1247 12.20 -12.50 1.81
C ILE A 1247 13.02 -11.33 1.25
N HIS A 1248 13.99 -10.86 2.01
CA HIS A 1248 14.78 -9.66 1.68
C HIS A 1248 16.14 -9.97 1.07
N HIS A 1249 16.41 -11.22 0.68
CA HIS A 1249 17.71 -11.66 0.15
C HIS A 1249 18.88 -11.31 1.08
N SER A 1250 18.66 -11.45 2.38
CA SER A 1250 19.65 -11.16 3.42
C SER A 1250 19.97 -12.39 4.29
N LEU A 1251 19.73 -13.60 3.76
CA LEU A 1251 20.12 -14.88 4.38
C LEU A 1251 21.58 -14.90 4.86
N PRO A 1252 22.57 -14.42 4.09
CA PRO A 1252 23.96 -14.36 4.57
C PRO A 1252 24.10 -13.53 5.86
N SER A 1253 23.40 -12.40 5.95
CA SER A 1253 23.39 -11.57 7.16
C SER A 1253 22.68 -12.25 8.33
N PHE A 1254 21.67 -13.08 8.07
CA PHE A 1254 20.98 -13.86 9.09
C PHE A 1254 21.91 -14.91 9.68
N TYR A 1255 22.53 -15.75 8.83
CA TYR A 1255 23.46 -16.78 9.28
C TYR A 1255 24.66 -16.18 9.99
N LYS A 1256 25.20 -15.05 9.49
CA LYS A 1256 26.26 -14.30 10.18
C LYS A 1256 25.88 -13.88 11.62
N THR A 1257 24.59 -13.70 11.92
CA THR A 1257 24.13 -13.29 13.25
C THR A 1257 23.68 -14.47 14.13
N TRP A 1258 23.07 -15.50 13.56
CA TRP A 1258 22.47 -16.61 14.32
C TRP A 1258 23.32 -17.90 14.31
N SER A 1259 24.49 -17.93 13.67
CA SER A 1259 25.33 -19.14 13.55
C SER A 1259 25.61 -19.80 14.90
N ARG A 1260 26.13 -19.05 15.87
CA ARG A 1260 26.45 -19.58 17.21
C ARG A 1260 25.24 -20.19 17.92
N TRP A 1261 24.06 -19.61 17.72
CA TRP A 1261 22.81 -20.15 18.28
C TRP A 1261 22.38 -21.46 17.60
N GLU A 1262 22.57 -21.58 16.28
CA GLU A 1262 22.32 -22.82 15.50
C GLU A 1262 23.39 -23.90 15.77
N GLU A 1263 24.59 -23.53 16.22
CA GLU A 1263 25.64 -24.49 16.61
C GLU A 1263 25.39 -25.09 18.01
N THR A 1264 24.71 -24.34 18.88
CA THR A 1264 24.43 -24.73 20.27
C THR A 1264 23.09 -25.47 20.45
N ASN A 1265 22.16 -25.37 19.48
CA ASN A 1265 20.80 -25.94 19.54
C ASN A 1265 20.38 -26.54 18.20
#